data_AF-A0A2C5ZI10-F1
#
_entry.id   AF-A0A2C5ZI10-F1
#
_cell.length_a   1.000
_cell.length_b   1.000
_cell.length_c   1.000
_cell.angle_alpha   90.00
_cell.angle_beta   90.00
_cell.angle_gamma   90.00
#
_symmetry.space_group_name_H-M   'P 1'
#
loop_
_entity.id
_entity.type
_entity.pdbx_description
1 polymer ?
#
loop_
_entity_poly.entity_id
_entity_poly.type
_entity_poly.pdbx_seq_one_letter_code
_entity_poly.pdbx_strand_id
1 'polypeptide(L)'
;MESSSGVATVALSKRGNSDLQPGTSSEIVDFPDTPPVHPCSYTLNMARRLEGTGFQRFEWVTGDFLRAGDKLARASAPHYDCKDSNQELTYESVSFLRRNGITNVISLNEFADSPAMKKILKVNKIKYTPIPTADYKAPSLEELQKGYKSFNQATNGATMVWCGYGHGRTGIMISAIEMFREAEKMQPTRFSHSYLKRTNHIETKGQVRLLDKLQDMLQIGGAERRFMRGVSAWAQAKSSFDRIEKARSPVQKNRVRVDCRNKLAASTEALEEALITLDFHWNVNRVLFDRLLKTYAWRKKQNMPVEEQSLDIQNQIMQNVNSQIGQPNTENTLPRQTTIIEQALRATISDLESRRTDPKAPEVVSLNIGKQVDKIEEHRRIARSMYIELRKNVKNLQEETKDMLELVFDPEAIGMHKSTMRRAKAELVKLKEKALKADDMKVIYKCSEDALINLEKAQLAASAISQTIQNSKKLVVQDFSEPREILSDMRTGLAEIKAKEVTQFIRTYIVEKWKNLETLSTSRKDLVHEVNYLNELALLSHGNAVKLGEALQDKANNLNLIKNLMAHPKLARMQFDAATAVETTSAIWLKGKETSHYALYFERQCLESEIALTQGPINTYVTTALMIQKEAEITAAVLDNSLRAQDATQERLDWKREGLAHLIDSLRKEVQDERDEEERIRAANRKASLESAAALEELQKSQHWKIHLGIDIANAILAAVPSPAAPIADVMIWARQAIRIGRFLRNLLRRGEMPAQLVEETQVLTGNLHRSMDTWRTRVPRSIRDWASDKTPQQILGGLGQMRGESEEIEAELDAVERAGEAEHQATPGVEEQGTAGQVDHQVTPGVETAGQVDHPATSSVEEEQPPTSGEMGLFDKSIEEVIEHLETIDVPIEEPGDLELNVPMSKTLRKLIKNEVRVETSGERRPLAKVRVKEAPLRARRSLGLIRQDLQEAALIPHHTSDHAFKQLLDDAAWYLPDDCDLRPNSLGLCVIQEIREGAVAA
;
A
#
# COMPACT_ATOMS: atom_id res chain seq x y z
N MET A 1 11.35 20.62 -78.72
CA MET A 1 12.00 19.58 -77.90
C MET A 1 12.43 20.26 -76.62
N GLU A 2 11.63 20.14 -75.56
CA GLU A 2 12.05 20.55 -74.22
C GLU A 2 11.14 19.84 -73.22
N SER A 3 11.78 19.27 -72.21
CA SER A 3 11.24 18.31 -71.26
C SER A 3 11.40 18.81 -69.83
N SER A 4 10.55 18.28 -68.94
CA SER A 4 10.66 18.29 -67.48
C SER A 4 10.13 19.56 -66.80
N SER A 5 9.51 19.53 -65.63
CA SER A 5 9.29 18.45 -64.64
C SER A 5 8.02 18.81 -63.86
N GLY A 6 7.05 17.88 -63.81
CA GLY A 6 5.81 18.06 -63.05
C GLY A 6 5.94 17.45 -61.66
N VAL A 7 6.19 18.28 -60.64
CA VAL A 7 6.05 17.87 -59.23
C VAL A 7 4.58 18.05 -58.85
N ALA A 8 3.90 16.94 -58.56
CA ALA A 8 2.52 16.94 -58.11
C ALA A 8 2.44 17.44 -56.65
N THR A 9 2.13 18.72 -56.49
CA THR A 9 1.81 19.33 -55.20
C THR A 9 0.41 18.86 -54.77
N VAL A 10 0.32 17.95 -53.79
CA VAL A 10 -0.94 17.62 -53.11
C VAL A 10 -1.38 18.88 -52.36
N ALA A 11 -2.32 19.62 -52.94
CA ALA A 11 -2.92 20.79 -52.33
C ALA A 11 -3.78 20.35 -51.12
N LEU A 12 -3.19 20.42 -49.93
CA LEU A 12 -3.94 20.49 -48.67
C LEU A 12 -4.77 21.77 -48.70
N SER A 13 -6.02 21.64 -49.15
CA SER A 13 -7.04 22.68 -49.05
C SER A 13 -7.09 23.18 -47.60
N LYS A 14 -6.77 24.46 -47.40
CA LYS A 14 -7.08 25.20 -46.18
C LYS A 14 -8.59 25.18 -46.00
N ARG A 15 -9.12 24.15 -45.33
CA ARG A 15 -10.43 24.26 -44.69
C ARG A 15 -10.30 25.39 -43.67
N GLY A 16 -10.93 26.51 -43.98
CA GLY A 16 -11.09 27.61 -43.04
C GLY A 16 -11.68 27.08 -41.75
N ASN A 17 -11.29 27.70 -40.63
CA ASN A 17 -12.05 27.67 -39.39
C ASN A 17 -13.49 28.08 -39.72
N SER A 18 -14.34 27.10 -40.02
CA SER A 18 -15.78 27.27 -39.95
C SER A 18 -16.10 27.34 -38.47
N ASP A 19 -16.52 28.51 -38.03
CA ASP A 19 -17.23 28.71 -36.77
C ASP A 19 -18.16 27.52 -36.53
N LEU A 20 -17.87 26.77 -35.47
CA LEU A 20 -18.79 25.80 -34.88
C LEU A 20 -20.01 26.60 -34.45
N GLN A 21 -21.05 26.62 -35.29
CA GLN A 21 -22.36 27.08 -34.87
C GLN A 21 -22.80 26.21 -33.67
N PRO A 22 -23.22 26.80 -32.54
CA PRO A 22 -23.72 26.06 -31.39
C PRO A 22 -25.14 25.58 -31.72
N GLY A 23 -25.24 24.55 -32.55
CA GLY A 23 -26.48 23.96 -33.03
C GLY A 23 -26.72 22.59 -32.41
N THR A 24 -27.15 22.59 -31.16
CA THR A 24 -28.02 21.59 -30.48
C THR A 24 -28.04 22.01 -29.02
N SER A 25 -29.23 22.16 -28.43
CA SER A 25 -29.39 22.43 -27.01
C SER A 25 -28.74 21.30 -26.22
N SER A 26 -27.48 21.47 -25.83
CA SER A 26 -26.78 20.52 -24.98
C SER A 26 -27.58 20.46 -23.70
N GLU A 27 -28.20 19.31 -23.43
CA GLU A 27 -28.75 18.99 -22.11
C GLU A 27 -27.64 19.31 -21.12
N ILE A 28 -27.78 20.39 -20.34
CA ILE A 28 -26.75 20.82 -19.39
C ILE A 28 -26.76 19.77 -18.29
N VAL A 29 -25.93 18.74 -18.45
CA VAL A 29 -25.75 17.70 -17.46
C VAL A 29 -24.92 18.31 -16.33
N ASP A 30 -25.60 18.79 -15.30
CA ASP A 30 -24.91 19.30 -14.12
C ASP A 30 -24.34 18.14 -13.30
N PHE A 31 -23.06 18.23 -12.98
CA PHE A 31 -22.38 17.32 -12.06
C PHE A 31 -22.18 18.07 -10.75
N PRO A 32 -22.45 17.49 -9.58
CA PRO A 32 -22.17 18.15 -8.31
C PRO A 32 -20.65 18.25 -8.05
N ASP A 33 -20.25 19.14 -7.13
CA ASP A 33 -18.85 19.24 -6.69
C ASP A 33 -18.46 18.08 -5.75
N THR A 34 -19.42 17.62 -4.94
CA THR A 34 -19.31 16.42 -4.12
C THR A 34 -20.21 15.31 -4.66
N PRO A 35 -19.79 14.04 -4.56
CA PRO A 35 -20.61 12.93 -5.04
C PRO A 35 -21.88 12.78 -4.20
N PRO A 36 -22.95 12.21 -4.78
CA PRO A 36 -24.18 11.94 -4.05
C PRO A 36 -23.90 10.93 -2.93
N VAL A 37 -24.56 11.11 -1.78
CA VAL A 37 -24.49 10.13 -0.69
C VAL A 37 -25.06 8.81 -1.20
N HIS A 38 -24.25 7.76 -1.19
CA HIS A 38 -24.69 6.44 -1.59
C HIS A 38 -25.48 5.79 -0.45
N PRO A 39 -26.66 5.21 -0.71
CA PRO A 39 -27.39 4.46 0.30
C PRO A 39 -26.58 3.22 0.68
N CYS A 40 -26.03 3.25 1.89
CA CYS A 40 -25.37 2.13 2.52
C CYS A 40 -26.44 1.16 3.04
N SER A 41 -26.78 0.15 2.25
CA SER A 41 -27.83 -0.82 2.60
C SER A 41 -27.50 -1.72 3.81
N TYR A 42 -26.42 -1.50 4.55
CA TYR A 42 -25.96 -2.40 5.59
C TYR A 42 -26.30 -1.88 6.99
N THR A 43 -27.49 -2.23 7.47
CA THR A 43 -27.78 -2.53 8.89
C THR A 43 -27.58 -4.02 9.19
N LEU A 44 -26.99 -4.79 8.27
CA LEU A 44 -26.73 -6.22 8.42
C LEU A 44 -25.58 -6.44 9.42
N ASN A 45 -25.89 -7.17 10.50
CA ASN A 45 -24.96 -7.77 11.45
C ASN A 45 -23.59 -8.09 10.80
N MET A 46 -22.49 -7.54 11.33
CA MET A 46 -21.11 -7.76 10.86
C MET A 46 -20.78 -9.23 10.54
N ALA A 47 -21.42 -10.18 11.23
CA ALA A 47 -21.23 -11.61 11.02
C ALA A 47 -21.61 -12.10 9.60
N ARG A 48 -22.59 -11.48 8.93
CA ARG A 48 -22.97 -11.84 7.55
C ARG A 48 -22.19 -11.08 6.48
N ARG A 49 -21.34 -10.14 6.87
CA ARG A 49 -20.64 -9.27 5.93
C ARG A 49 -19.75 -10.06 4.97
N LEU A 50 -19.09 -11.11 5.45
CA LEU A 50 -18.19 -11.95 4.68
C LEU A 50 -18.90 -13.11 3.95
N GLU A 51 -20.23 -13.16 3.98
CA GLU A 51 -20.99 -14.17 3.23
C GLU A 51 -21.09 -13.79 1.75
N GLY A 52 -21.02 -14.80 0.88
CA GLY A 52 -21.13 -14.63 -0.57
C GLY A 52 -19.85 -14.09 -1.20
N THR A 53 -19.99 -13.54 -2.41
CA THR A 53 -18.83 -13.13 -3.23
C THR A 53 -18.23 -11.79 -2.81
N GLY A 54 -18.98 -10.98 -2.05
CA GLY A 54 -18.61 -9.64 -1.64
C GLY A 54 -18.71 -8.56 -2.73
N PHE A 55 -18.78 -8.93 -4.02
CA PHE A 55 -18.88 -7.97 -5.11
C PHE A 55 -20.34 -7.52 -5.32
N GLN A 56 -20.61 -6.24 -5.07
CA GLN A 56 -21.88 -5.60 -5.39
C GLN A 56 -21.76 -4.85 -6.72
N ARG A 57 -22.91 -4.58 -7.37
CA ARG A 57 -22.98 -3.80 -8.61
C ARG A 57 -22.04 -4.34 -9.70
N PHE A 58 -21.85 -5.67 -9.74
CA PHE A 58 -21.09 -6.29 -10.80
C PHE A 58 -21.84 -6.13 -12.12
N GLU A 59 -21.14 -5.59 -13.11
CA GLU A 59 -21.69 -5.23 -14.41
C GLU A 59 -20.62 -5.43 -15.48
N TRP A 60 -21.00 -6.04 -16.61
CA TRP A 60 -20.21 -6.01 -17.82
C TRP A 60 -20.38 -4.67 -18.52
N VAL A 61 -19.28 -4.05 -18.93
CA VAL A 61 -19.31 -2.81 -19.70
C VAL A 61 -19.56 -3.16 -21.17
N THR A 62 -20.76 -2.87 -21.66
CA THR A 62 -21.24 -3.30 -22.98
C THR A 62 -21.28 -2.16 -24.02
N GLY A 63 -20.36 -1.19 -23.95
CA GLY A 63 -20.35 -0.03 -24.85
C GLY A 63 -19.68 -0.28 -26.21
N ASP A 64 -20.12 0.47 -27.23
CA ASP A 64 -19.54 0.48 -28.59
C ASP A 64 -18.08 0.99 -28.63
N PHE A 65 -17.56 1.49 -27.50
CA PHE A 65 -16.23 2.06 -27.36
C PHE A 65 -15.14 1.00 -27.13
N LEU A 66 -15.50 -0.24 -26.84
CA LEU A 66 -14.57 -1.36 -26.71
C LEU A 66 -14.39 -2.10 -28.04
N ARG A 67 -13.25 -2.78 -28.21
CA ARG A 67 -13.01 -3.61 -29.40
C ARG A 67 -13.80 -4.92 -29.30
N ALA A 68 -14.11 -5.52 -30.45
CA ALA A 68 -14.60 -6.89 -30.48
C ALA A 68 -13.60 -7.82 -29.77
N GLY A 69 -14.04 -8.46 -28.69
CA GLY A 69 -13.24 -9.35 -27.85
C GLY A 69 -12.69 -8.72 -26.57
N ASP A 70 -12.70 -7.39 -26.43
CA ASP A 70 -12.42 -6.75 -25.15
C ASP A 70 -13.50 -7.15 -24.13
N LYS A 71 -13.08 -7.60 -22.95
CA LYS A 71 -13.97 -7.96 -21.84
C LYS A 71 -13.64 -7.11 -20.62
N LEU A 72 -14.51 -6.15 -20.33
CA LEU A 72 -14.34 -5.20 -19.24
C LEU A 72 -15.56 -5.26 -18.32
N ALA A 73 -15.32 -5.36 -17.02
CA ALA A 73 -16.36 -5.36 -16.00
C ALA A 73 -16.06 -4.28 -14.95
N ARG A 74 -17.11 -3.87 -14.23
CA ARG A 74 -17.02 -3.02 -13.04
C ARG A 74 -17.70 -3.69 -11.85
N ALA A 75 -17.28 -3.33 -10.64
CA ALA A 75 -17.94 -3.74 -9.41
C ALA A 75 -17.56 -2.80 -8.24
N SER A 76 -18.24 -2.97 -7.10
CA SER A 76 -17.72 -2.51 -5.81
C SER A 76 -16.47 -3.28 -5.40
N ALA A 77 -15.77 -2.78 -4.40
CA ALA A 77 -14.79 -3.55 -3.67
C ALA A 77 -15.45 -4.76 -3.00
N PRO A 78 -14.71 -5.87 -2.80
CA PRO A 78 -15.24 -7.04 -2.13
C PRO A 78 -15.63 -6.69 -0.69
N HIS A 79 -16.87 -7.01 -0.32
CA HIS A 79 -17.45 -6.81 1.01
C HIS A 79 -17.43 -5.34 1.49
N TYR A 80 -17.56 -4.40 0.55
CA TYR A 80 -17.64 -2.97 0.84
C TYR A 80 -18.79 -2.62 1.80
N ASP A 81 -18.46 -1.91 2.89
CA ASP A 81 -19.37 -1.48 3.96
C ASP A 81 -19.47 0.05 4.08
N CYS A 82 -19.28 0.76 2.97
CA CYS A 82 -19.21 2.23 2.96
C CYS A 82 -17.96 2.83 3.59
N LYS A 83 -16.95 2.01 3.84
CA LYS A 83 -15.60 2.45 4.14
C LYS A 83 -14.64 1.77 3.16
N ASP A 84 -13.62 2.51 2.75
CA ASP A 84 -12.58 1.98 1.86
C ASP A 84 -11.65 0.96 2.56
N SER A 85 -11.68 0.88 3.90
CA SER A 85 -10.69 0.17 4.72
C SER A 85 -10.71 -1.36 4.64
N ASN A 86 -11.87 -1.98 4.41
CA ASN A 86 -12.05 -3.43 4.59
C ASN A 86 -12.39 -4.09 3.24
N GLN A 87 -11.36 -4.61 2.56
CA GLN A 87 -11.47 -5.23 1.23
C GLN A 87 -10.99 -6.69 1.22
N GLU A 88 -11.44 -7.46 2.20
CA GLU A 88 -11.02 -8.86 2.30
C GLU A 88 -11.54 -9.68 1.12
N LEU A 89 -10.64 -10.38 0.42
CA LEU A 89 -11.03 -11.35 -0.60
C LEU A 89 -11.24 -12.71 0.05
N THR A 90 -12.46 -13.22 0.00
CA THR A 90 -12.78 -14.58 0.45
C THR A 90 -12.54 -15.60 -0.66
N TYR A 91 -12.65 -16.89 -0.33
CA TYR A 91 -12.59 -17.97 -1.31
C TYR A 91 -13.71 -17.84 -2.36
N GLU A 92 -14.89 -17.42 -1.91
CA GLU A 92 -16.06 -17.17 -2.73
C GLU A 92 -15.84 -15.99 -3.68
N SER A 93 -15.19 -14.91 -3.22
CA SER A 93 -14.77 -13.78 -4.06
C SER A 93 -13.88 -14.28 -5.20
N VAL A 94 -12.81 -15.02 -4.89
CA VAL A 94 -11.87 -15.56 -5.89
C VAL A 94 -12.58 -16.52 -6.86
N SER A 95 -13.45 -17.37 -6.35
CA SER A 95 -14.25 -18.30 -7.15
C SER A 95 -15.19 -17.56 -8.11
N PHE A 96 -15.75 -16.43 -7.66
CA PHE A 96 -16.54 -15.55 -8.53
C PHE A 96 -15.71 -14.94 -9.65
N LEU A 97 -14.51 -14.42 -9.36
CA LEU A 97 -13.59 -13.87 -10.37
C LEU A 97 -13.29 -14.91 -11.46
N ARG A 98 -12.91 -16.12 -11.05
CA ARG A 98 -12.59 -17.22 -11.98
C ARG A 98 -13.77 -17.63 -12.84
N ARG A 99 -14.95 -17.80 -12.23
CA ARG A 99 -16.17 -18.18 -12.97
C ARG A 99 -16.57 -17.15 -14.02
N ASN A 100 -16.30 -15.87 -13.77
CA ASN A 100 -16.53 -14.79 -14.74
C ASN A 100 -15.37 -14.58 -15.71
N GLY A 101 -14.34 -15.44 -15.67
CA GLY A 101 -13.15 -15.32 -16.53
C GLY A 101 -12.33 -14.06 -16.27
N ILE A 102 -12.45 -13.46 -15.08
CA ILE A 102 -11.64 -12.30 -14.68
C ILE A 102 -10.21 -12.78 -14.40
N THR A 103 -9.27 -12.31 -15.22
CA THR A 103 -7.83 -12.65 -15.12
C THR A 103 -7.00 -11.43 -14.72
N ASN A 104 -7.59 -10.24 -14.75
CA ASN A 104 -6.96 -8.98 -14.39
C ASN A 104 -7.91 -8.11 -13.55
N VAL A 105 -7.39 -7.48 -12.52
CA VAL A 105 -8.13 -6.58 -11.63
C VAL A 105 -7.38 -5.26 -11.54
N ILE A 106 -8.10 -4.15 -11.71
CA ILE A 106 -7.61 -2.79 -11.50
C ILE A 106 -8.39 -2.19 -10.32
N SER A 107 -7.71 -1.88 -9.22
CA SER A 107 -8.35 -1.29 -8.04
C SER A 107 -8.00 0.18 -7.89
N LEU A 108 -9.02 1.03 -7.77
CA LEU A 108 -8.93 2.45 -7.46
C LEU A 108 -9.36 2.77 -6.02
N ASN A 109 -9.31 1.79 -5.13
CA ASN A 109 -9.61 2.04 -3.73
C ASN A 109 -8.46 2.78 -3.03
N GLU A 110 -8.74 3.57 -2.00
CA GLU A 110 -7.71 4.23 -1.20
C GLU A 110 -6.66 3.24 -0.66
N PHE A 111 -7.09 2.04 -0.23
CA PHE A 111 -6.23 0.98 0.29
C PHE A 111 -5.90 -0.11 -0.75
N ALA A 112 -5.95 0.23 -2.04
CA ALA A 112 -5.68 -0.73 -3.12
C ALA A 112 -4.32 -1.43 -3.00
N ASP A 113 -3.33 -0.81 -2.36
CA ASP A 113 -1.97 -1.35 -2.28
C ASP A 113 -1.74 -2.46 -1.24
N SER A 114 -2.81 -2.94 -0.59
CA SER A 114 -2.78 -3.99 0.45
C SER A 114 -1.96 -5.24 0.05
N PRO A 115 -0.92 -5.61 0.81
CA PRO A 115 -0.11 -6.81 0.57
C PRO A 115 -0.93 -8.11 0.58
N ALA A 116 -1.95 -8.21 1.44
CA ALA A 116 -2.81 -9.38 1.54
C ALA A 116 -3.58 -9.63 0.24
N MET A 117 -4.16 -8.57 -0.35
CA MET A 117 -4.91 -8.64 -1.60
C MET A 117 -4.01 -9.00 -2.79
N LYS A 118 -2.82 -8.38 -2.88
CA LYS A 118 -1.79 -8.73 -3.86
C LYS A 118 -1.44 -10.22 -3.78
N LYS A 119 -1.21 -10.74 -2.57
CA LYS A 119 -0.86 -12.15 -2.34
C LYS A 119 -1.99 -13.09 -2.78
N ILE A 120 -3.23 -12.83 -2.37
CA ILE A 120 -4.38 -13.69 -2.70
C ILE A 120 -4.61 -13.72 -4.22
N LEU A 121 -4.62 -12.57 -4.91
CA LEU A 121 -4.84 -12.53 -6.36
C LEU A 121 -3.68 -13.17 -7.13
N LYS A 122 -2.43 -12.92 -6.71
CA LYS A 122 -1.24 -13.55 -7.31
C LYS A 122 -1.27 -15.08 -7.20
N VAL A 123 -1.56 -15.62 -6.01
CA VAL A 123 -1.71 -17.08 -5.80
C VAL A 123 -2.78 -17.68 -6.72
N ASN A 124 -3.79 -16.88 -7.06
CA ASN A 124 -4.88 -17.33 -7.91
C ASN A 124 -4.69 -17.04 -9.41
N LYS A 125 -3.49 -16.60 -9.82
CA LYS A 125 -3.13 -16.23 -11.20
C LYS A 125 -4.00 -15.10 -11.77
N ILE A 126 -4.43 -14.18 -10.92
CA ILE A 126 -5.16 -12.98 -11.31
C ILE A 126 -4.19 -11.81 -11.20
N LYS A 127 -3.90 -11.15 -12.33
CA LYS A 127 -3.07 -9.94 -12.34
C LYS A 127 -3.77 -8.84 -11.57
N TYR A 128 -3.02 -8.12 -10.75
CA TYR A 128 -3.57 -7.06 -9.91
C TYR A 128 -2.78 -5.76 -10.08
N THR A 129 -3.50 -4.69 -10.44
CA THR A 129 -2.93 -3.36 -10.65
C THR A 129 -3.54 -2.39 -9.65
N PRO A 130 -2.86 -2.13 -8.52
CA PRO A 130 -3.31 -1.15 -7.53
C PRO A 130 -3.04 0.27 -8.02
N ILE A 131 -4.04 1.13 -7.88
CA ILE A 131 -4.01 2.57 -8.16
C ILE A 131 -4.67 3.25 -6.95
N PRO A 132 -3.95 3.40 -5.82
CA PRO A 132 -4.54 3.95 -4.61
C PRO A 132 -5.03 5.37 -4.86
N THR A 133 -6.34 5.58 -4.79
CA THR A 133 -6.96 6.88 -5.03
C THR A 133 -7.82 7.22 -3.82
N ALA A 134 -7.46 8.30 -3.12
CA ALA A 134 -8.23 8.79 -1.98
C ALA A 134 -9.72 8.99 -2.36
N ASP A 135 -10.61 8.77 -1.39
CA ASP A 135 -12.03 8.81 -1.69
C ASP A 135 -12.47 10.16 -2.29
N TYR A 136 -13.41 10.08 -3.23
CA TYR A 136 -13.94 11.20 -4.01
C TYR A 136 -12.94 12.01 -4.85
N LYS A 137 -11.64 11.67 -4.83
CA LYS A 137 -10.65 12.25 -5.73
C LYS A 137 -10.58 11.49 -7.04
N ALA A 138 -10.16 12.19 -8.08
CA ALA A 138 -9.84 11.57 -9.36
C ALA A 138 -8.38 11.10 -9.35
N PRO A 139 -8.05 9.95 -9.96
CA PRO A 139 -6.67 9.53 -10.16
C PRO A 139 -5.92 10.51 -11.08
N SER A 140 -4.59 10.45 -11.11
CA SER A 140 -3.78 11.24 -12.03
C SER A 140 -3.89 10.71 -13.49
N LEU A 141 -3.44 11.51 -14.47
CA LEU A 141 -3.43 11.07 -15.87
C LEU A 141 -2.47 9.88 -16.10
N GLU A 142 -1.34 9.84 -15.39
CA GLU A 142 -0.40 8.72 -15.41
C GLU A 142 -1.02 7.45 -14.84
N GLU A 143 -1.81 7.59 -13.77
CA GLU A 143 -2.56 6.49 -13.17
C GLU A 143 -3.62 5.95 -14.12
N LEU A 144 -4.35 6.82 -14.84
CA LEU A 144 -5.27 6.40 -15.92
C LEU A 144 -4.53 5.62 -17.01
N GLN A 145 -3.34 6.10 -17.41
CA GLN A 145 -2.51 5.40 -18.38
C GLN A 145 -2.01 4.04 -17.86
N LYS A 146 -1.63 3.95 -16.59
CA LYS A 146 -1.23 2.71 -15.92
C LYS A 146 -2.37 1.69 -15.94
N GLY A 147 -3.59 2.12 -15.61
CA GLY A 147 -4.78 1.28 -15.67
C GLY A 147 -5.06 0.77 -17.09
N TYR A 148 -5.04 1.66 -18.08
CA TYR A 148 -5.23 1.28 -19.48
C TYR A 148 -4.12 0.33 -20.00
N LYS A 149 -2.84 0.56 -19.66
CA LYS A 149 -1.75 -0.36 -19.99
C LYS A 149 -1.99 -1.75 -19.39
N SER A 150 -2.44 -1.82 -18.14
CA SER A 150 -2.79 -3.09 -17.50
C SER A 150 -3.93 -3.81 -18.22
N PHE A 151 -4.97 -3.08 -18.60
CA PHE A 151 -6.10 -3.60 -19.37
C PHE A 151 -5.63 -4.13 -20.74
N ASN A 152 -4.87 -3.34 -21.49
CA ASN A 152 -4.42 -3.70 -22.83
C ASN A 152 -3.46 -4.91 -22.84
N GLN A 153 -2.75 -5.16 -21.74
CA GLN A 153 -1.90 -6.35 -21.57
C GLN A 153 -2.70 -7.62 -21.20
N ALA A 154 -3.93 -7.48 -20.72
CA ALA A 154 -4.77 -8.60 -20.31
C ALA A 154 -5.58 -9.17 -21.50
N THR A 155 -4.90 -9.71 -22.51
CA THR A 155 -5.52 -10.14 -23.77
C THR A 155 -6.31 -11.46 -23.68
N ASN A 156 -6.02 -12.30 -22.69
CA ASN A 156 -6.54 -13.68 -22.62
C ASN A 156 -7.68 -13.86 -21.60
N GLY A 157 -8.27 -12.76 -21.11
CA GLY A 157 -9.39 -12.85 -20.18
C GLY A 157 -10.03 -11.49 -19.92
N ALA A 158 -10.97 -11.48 -18.99
CA ALA A 158 -11.66 -10.26 -18.62
C ALA A 158 -10.86 -9.45 -17.59
N THR A 159 -10.98 -8.12 -17.71
CA THR A 159 -10.51 -7.18 -16.69
C THR A 159 -11.70 -6.69 -15.88
N MET A 160 -11.59 -6.66 -14.55
CA MET A 160 -12.54 -5.98 -13.69
C MET A 160 -11.90 -4.75 -13.05
N VAL A 161 -12.65 -3.65 -13.00
CA VAL A 161 -12.28 -2.42 -12.32
C VAL A 161 -13.17 -2.22 -11.09
N TRP A 162 -12.59 -1.86 -9.94
CA TRP A 162 -13.38 -1.51 -8.77
C TRP A 162 -12.77 -0.35 -7.96
N CYS A 163 -13.62 0.30 -7.17
CA CYS A 163 -13.28 1.20 -6.06
C CYS A 163 -14.16 0.81 -4.87
N GLY A 164 -14.30 1.62 -3.81
CA GLY A 164 -15.20 1.28 -2.70
C GLY A 164 -16.62 0.96 -3.17
N TYR A 165 -17.34 1.97 -3.65
CA TYR A 165 -18.72 1.80 -4.12
C TYR A 165 -18.83 1.20 -5.54
N GLY A 166 -17.82 1.32 -6.40
CA GLY A 166 -17.91 0.85 -7.79
C GLY A 166 -18.46 1.88 -8.79
N HIS A 167 -18.74 3.11 -8.34
CA HIS A 167 -19.02 4.29 -9.19
C HIS A 167 -17.89 5.32 -9.03
N GLY A 168 -18.03 6.52 -9.60
CA GLY A 168 -17.09 7.62 -9.43
C GLY A 168 -15.70 7.25 -9.95
N ARG A 169 -14.76 6.92 -9.06
CA ARG A 169 -13.40 6.45 -9.37
C ARG A 169 -13.39 5.28 -10.36
N THR A 170 -14.26 4.28 -10.16
CA THR A 170 -14.40 3.15 -11.11
C THR A 170 -14.87 3.64 -12.46
N GLY A 171 -15.88 4.51 -12.48
CA GLY A 171 -16.41 5.15 -13.69
C GLY A 171 -15.35 5.91 -14.49
N ILE A 172 -14.46 6.63 -13.81
CA ILE A 172 -13.36 7.37 -14.45
C ILE A 172 -12.42 6.40 -15.16
N MET A 173 -11.99 5.32 -14.50
CA MET A 173 -11.07 4.37 -15.11
C MET A 173 -11.71 3.62 -16.28
N ILE A 174 -12.98 3.22 -16.15
CA ILE A 174 -13.72 2.62 -17.28
C ILE A 174 -13.78 3.60 -18.46
N SER A 175 -14.18 4.86 -18.21
CA SER A 175 -14.25 5.89 -19.24
C SER A 175 -12.90 6.14 -19.88
N ALA A 176 -11.81 6.14 -19.10
CA ALA A 176 -10.46 6.33 -19.62
C ALA A 176 -10.06 5.17 -20.54
N ILE A 177 -10.32 3.92 -20.14
CA ILE A 177 -10.07 2.73 -20.99
C ILE A 177 -10.84 2.83 -22.31
N GLU A 178 -12.13 3.16 -22.24
CA GLU A 178 -12.97 3.37 -23.42
C GLU A 178 -12.46 4.50 -24.30
N MET A 179 -12.02 5.63 -23.73
CA MET A 179 -11.42 6.75 -24.47
C MET A 179 -10.12 6.37 -25.17
N PHE A 180 -9.23 5.59 -24.52
CA PHE A 180 -8.02 5.09 -25.17
C PHE A 180 -8.37 4.13 -26.32
N ARG A 181 -9.35 3.24 -26.14
CA ARG A 181 -9.83 2.35 -27.22
C ARG A 181 -10.46 3.14 -28.37
N GLU A 182 -11.24 4.15 -28.06
CA GLU A 182 -11.84 5.05 -29.03
C GLU A 182 -10.77 5.80 -29.84
N ALA A 183 -9.72 6.29 -29.16
CA ALA A 183 -8.59 6.94 -29.80
C ALA A 183 -7.85 6.01 -30.78
N GLU A 184 -7.93 4.69 -30.64
CA GLU A 184 -7.32 3.75 -31.59
C GLU A 184 -8.19 3.48 -32.84
N LYS A 185 -9.44 3.97 -32.90
CA LYS A 185 -10.34 3.79 -34.05
C LYS A 185 -10.01 4.76 -35.18
N MET A 186 -10.32 4.41 -36.43
CA MET A 186 -10.00 5.27 -37.59
C MET A 186 -10.61 6.68 -37.49
N GLN A 187 -11.79 6.79 -36.87
CA GLN A 187 -12.48 8.05 -36.64
C GLN A 187 -12.92 8.10 -35.17
N PRO A 188 -12.06 8.58 -34.26
CA PRO A 188 -12.40 8.65 -32.84
C PRO A 188 -13.55 9.65 -32.62
N THR A 189 -14.52 9.24 -31.82
CA THR A 189 -15.68 10.07 -31.44
C THR A 189 -15.50 10.67 -30.05
N ARG A 190 -16.15 11.81 -29.80
CA ARG A 190 -16.13 12.46 -28.49
C ARG A 190 -17.26 11.90 -27.61
N PHE A 191 -16.93 11.51 -26.38
CA PHE A 191 -17.85 11.10 -25.33
C PHE A 191 -18.67 12.30 -24.86
N SER A 192 -19.99 12.13 -24.79
CA SER A 192 -20.89 13.14 -24.24
C SER A 192 -20.92 13.06 -22.71
N HIS A 193 -21.14 14.20 -22.06
CA HIS A 193 -21.33 14.26 -20.60
C HIS A 193 -22.51 13.40 -20.12
N SER A 194 -23.57 13.28 -20.94
CA SER A 194 -24.72 12.41 -20.63
C SER A 194 -24.31 10.93 -20.59
N TYR A 195 -23.48 10.48 -21.54
CA TYR A 195 -22.93 9.13 -21.53
C TYR A 195 -22.05 8.89 -20.29
N LEU A 196 -21.15 9.83 -19.97
CA LEU A 196 -20.28 9.74 -18.79
C LEU A 196 -21.11 9.60 -17.49
N LYS A 197 -22.17 10.39 -17.34
CA LYS A 197 -23.03 10.34 -16.14
C LYS A 197 -23.89 9.09 -16.08
N ARG A 198 -24.64 8.80 -17.15
CA ARG A 198 -25.69 7.77 -17.15
C ARG A 198 -25.10 6.37 -17.28
N THR A 199 -24.12 6.19 -18.17
CA THR A 199 -23.54 4.88 -18.48
C THR A 199 -22.34 4.57 -17.60
N ASN A 200 -21.45 5.54 -17.37
CA ASN A 200 -20.20 5.31 -16.64
C ASN A 200 -20.23 5.78 -15.19
N HIS A 201 -21.39 6.23 -14.69
CA HIS A 201 -21.58 6.64 -13.29
C HIS A 201 -20.51 7.61 -12.80
N ILE A 202 -20.15 8.60 -13.63
CA ILE A 202 -19.32 9.73 -13.21
C ILE A 202 -20.15 10.65 -12.31
N GLU A 203 -19.56 11.08 -11.20
CA GLU A 203 -20.29 11.69 -10.09
C GLU A 203 -19.97 13.17 -9.88
N THR A 204 -18.75 13.63 -10.15
CA THR A 204 -18.35 14.99 -9.78
C THR A 204 -17.77 15.81 -10.93
N LYS A 205 -17.85 17.15 -10.80
CA LYS A 205 -17.22 18.10 -11.76
C LYS A 205 -15.72 17.89 -11.90
N GLY A 206 -15.04 17.46 -10.83
CA GLY A 206 -13.60 17.19 -10.86
C GLY A 206 -13.28 16.01 -11.77
N GLN A 207 -14.08 14.94 -11.68
CA GLN A 207 -13.92 13.73 -12.49
C GLN A 207 -14.18 14.00 -13.98
N VAL A 208 -15.24 14.75 -14.31
CA VAL A 208 -15.54 15.15 -15.70
C VAL A 208 -14.45 16.03 -16.28
N ARG A 209 -13.94 17.01 -15.54
CA ARG A 209 -12.84 17.87 -15.98
C ARG A 209 -11.58 17.08 -16.34
N LEU A 210 -11.26 16.05 -15.55
CA LEU A 210 -10.14 15.15 -15.85
C LEU A 210 -10.39 14.36 -17.15
N LEU A 211 -11.59 13.83 -17.34
CA LEU A 211 -11.95 13.07 -18.55
C LEU A 211 -12.03 13.95 -19.80
N ASP A 212 -12.51 15.19 -19.70
CA ASP A 212 -12.45 16.17 -20.79
C ASP A 212 -11.00 16.49 -21.15
N LYS A 213 -10.13 16.67 -20.14
CA LYS A 213 -8.70 16.88 -20.35
C LYS A 213 -8.05 15.68 -21.06
N LEU A 214 -8.32 14.45 -20.61
CA LEU A 214 -7.84 13.21 -21.25
C LEU A 214 -8.32 13.12 -22.70
N GLN A 215 -9.60 13.38 -22.93
CA GLN A 215 -10.20 13.33 -24.25
C GLN A 215 -9.59 14.37 -25.21
N ASP A 216 -9.37 15.60 -24.76
CA ASP A 216 -8.68 16.64 -25.53
C ASP A 216 -7.24 16.26 -25.85
N MET A 217 -6.57 15.54 -24.94
CA MET A 217 -5.22 15.01 -25.12
C MET A 217 -5.18 13.85 -26.10
N LEU A 218 -6.23 13.02 -26.20
CA LEU A 218 -6.28 11.86 -27.09
C LEU A 218 -6.82 12.17 -28.50
N GLN A 219 -7.44 13.33 -28.70
CA GLN A 219 -7.89 13.77 -30.01
C GLN A 219 -6.74 13.86 -31.01
N ILE A 220 -7.02 13.66 -32.30
CA ILE A 220 -6.05 13.89 -33.38
C ILE A 220 -5.49 15.33 -33.26
N GLY A 221 -4.16 15.44 -33.24
CA GLY A 221 -3.43 16.69 -33.00
C GLY A 221 -3.43 17.19 -31.56
N GLY A 222 -3.88 16.38 -30.60
CA GLY A 222 -3.79 16.63 -29.16
C GLY A 222 -2.34 16.83 -28.71
N ALA A 223 -1.43 15.95 -29.16
CA ALA A 223 0.02 16.07 -28.95
C ALA A 223 0.57 17.43 -29.43
N GLU A 224 0.28 17.83 -30.66
CA GLU A 224 0.70 19.11 -31.22
C GLU A 224 0.19 20.29 -30.36
N ARG A 225 -1.13 20.33 -30.07
CA ARG A 225 -1.73 21.41 -29.28
C ARG A 225 -1.15 21.52 -27.87
N ARG A 226 -0.96 20.40 -27.18
CA ARG A 226 -0.43 20.37 -25.81
C ARG A 226 1.05 20.73 -25.77
N PHE A 227 1.83 20.25 -26.74
CA PHE A 227 3.22 20.65 -26.90
C PHE A 227 3.34 22.17 -27.11
N MET A 228 2.58 22.72 -28.07
CA MET A 228 2.62 24.16 -28.37
C MET A 228 2.13 25.00 -27.19
N ARG A 229 1.14 24.53 -26.43
CA ARG A 229 0.72 25.16 -25.17
C ARG A 229 1.84 25.19 -24.14
N GLY A 230 2.56 24.07 -23.96
CA GLY A 230 3.72 23.99 -23.07
C GLY A 230 4.82 24.97 -23.45
N VAL A 231 5.21 24.99 -24.73
CA VAL A 231 6.22 25.93 -25.26
C VAL A 231 5.77 27.40 -25.11
N SER A 232 4.50 27.70 -25.40
CA SER A 232 3.97 29.05 -25.24
C SER A 232 3.93 29.49 -23.78
N ALA A 233 3.51 28.63 -22.86
CA ALA A 233 3.50 28.91 -21.43
C ALA A 233 4.92 29.17 -20.90
N TRP A 234 5.89 28.36 -21.34
CA TRP A 234 7.31 28.58 -21.05
C TRP A 234 7.81 29.93 -21.58
N ALA A 235 7.51 30.28 -22.82
CA ALA A 235 7.92 31.55 -23.42
C ALA A 235 7.34 32.76 -22.65
N GLN A 236 6.08 32.66 -22.20
CA GLN A 236 5.46 33.68 -21.34
C GLN A 236 6.12 33.76 -19.96
N ALA A 237 6.48 32.62 -19.38
CA ALA A 237 7.17 32.55 -18.10
C ALA A 237 8.56 33.19 -18.18
N LYS A 238 9.33 32.85 -19.23
CA LYS A 238 10.64 33.44 -19.54
C LYS A 238 10.58 34.95 -19.75
N SER A 239 9.61 35.43 -20.55
CA SER A 239 9.39 36.89 -20.70
C SER A 239 9.02 37.57 -19.38
N SER A 240 8.27 36.89 -18.50
CA SER A 240 7.98 37.40 -17.16
C SER A 240 9.22 37.45 -16.27
N PHE A 241 10.09 36.45 -16.37
CA PHE A 241 11.36 36.37 -15.68
C PHE A 241 12.27 37.55 -16.04
N ASP A 242 12.43 37.84 -17.34
CA ASP A 242 13.23 38.96 -17.83
C ASP A 242 12.72 40.34 -17.35
N ARG A 243 11.42 40.45 -17.03
CA ARG A 243 10.83 41.69 -16.48
C ARG A 243 11.22 41.93 -15.02
N ILE A 244 11.65 40.90 -14.27
CA ILE A 244 12.08 41.06 -12.87
C ILE A 244 13.31 41.97 -12.81
N GLU A 245 14.28 41.78 -13.70
CA GLU A 245 15.49 42.61 -13.77
C GLU A 245 15.18 44.05 -14.17
N LYS A 246 14.16 44.26 -15.01
CA LYS A 246 13.76 45.57 -15.53
C LYS A 246 12.90 46.39 -14.54
N ALA A 247 12.33 45.77 -13.52
CA ALA A 247 11.49 46.46 -12.54
C ALA A 247 12.33 47.39 -11.65
N ARG A 248 11.94 48.68 -11.58
CA ARG A 248 12.76 49.71 -10.91
C ARG A 248 12.49 49.85 -9.42
N SER A 249 11.24 49.68 -8.98
CA SER A 249 10.86 49.83 -7.56
C SER A 249 10.69 48.47 -6.85
N PRO A 250 10.91 48.39 -5.52
CA PRO A 250 10.69 47.16 -4.75
C PRO A 250 9.27 46.62 -4.87
N VAL A 251 8.26 47.49 -4.79
CA VAL A 251 6.84 47.11 -4.94
C VAL A 251 6.58 46.51 -6.33
N GLN A 252 7.13 47.12 -7.39
CA GLN A 252 7.00 46.59 -8.75
C GLN A 252 7.72 45.25 -8.90
N LYS A 253 8.94 45.11 -8.33
CA LYS A 253 9.68 43.84 -8.33
C LYS A 253 8.87 42.72 -7.68
N ASN A 254 8.26 42.97 -6.53
CA ASN A 254 7.44 41.95 -5.84
C ASN A 254 6.21 41.56 -6.67
N ARG A 255 5.51 42.54 -7.29
CA ARG A 255 4.37 42.25 -8.18
C ARG A 255 4.79 41.41 -9.41
N VAL A 256 5.91 41.75 -10.04
CA VAL A 256 6.43 41.02 -11.21
C VAL A 256 6.94 39.64 -10.81
N ARG A 257 7.56 39.47 -9.64
CA ARG A 257 7.96 38.16 -9.10
C ARG A 257 6.77 37.24 -8.90
N VAL A 258 5.67 37.73 -8.31
CA VAL A 258 4.43 36.93 -8.14
C VAL A 258 3.85 36.52 -9.48
N ASP A 259 3.73 37.45 -10.45
CA ASP A 259 3.28 37.13 -11.82
C ASP A 259 4.20 36.11 -12.50
N CYS A 260 5.52 36.26 -12.36
CA CYS A 260 6.51 35.31 -12.89
C CYS A 260 6.38 33.92 -12.26
N ARG A 261 6.22 33.80 -10.94
CA ARG A 261 5.98 32.50 -10.28
C ARG A 261 4.74 31.81 -10.79
N ASN A 262 3.63 32.54 -10.89
CA ASN A 262 2.37 31.98 -11.37
C ASN A 262 2.54 31.45 -12.81
N LYS A 263 3.28 32.18 -13.66
CA LYS A 263 3.59 31.75 -15.04
C LYS A 263 4.57 30.58 -15.10
N LEU A 264 5.58 30.52 -14.24
CA LEU A 264 6.51 29.39 -14.14
C LEU A 264 5.80 28.13 -13.65
N ALA A 265 4.88 28.26 -12.68
CA ALA A 265 4.03 27.15 -12.23
C ALA A 265 3.11 26.65 -13.36
N ALA A 266 2.42 27.57 -14.05
CA ALA A 266 1.58 27.22 -15.21
C ALA A 266 2.38 26.61 -16.38
N SER A 267 3.62 27.07 -16.59
CA SER A 267 4.55 26.49 -17.56
C SER A 267 4.93 25.05 -17.17
N THR A 268 5.26 24.82 -15.89
CA THR A 268 5.61 23.48 -15.38
C THR A 268 4.46 22.50 -15.61
N GLU A 269 3.23 22.88 -15.24
CA GLU A 269 2.03 22.05 -15.45
C GLU A 269 1.79 21.78 -16.95
N ALA A 270 1.90 22.80 -17.80
CA ALA A 270 1.68 22.65 -19.24
C ALA A 270 2.74 21.78 -19.94
N LEU A 271 4.00 21.83 -19.49
CA LEU A 271 5.08 20.98 -19.99
C LEU A 271 4.93 19.52 -19.52
N GLU A 272 4.49 19.30 -18.27
CA GLU A 272 4.17 17.97 -17.75
C GLU A 272 3.00 17.35 -18.53
N GLU A 273 1.92 18.12 -18.76
CA GLU A 273 0.82 17.70 -19.64
C GLU A 273 1.30 17.31 -21.04
N ALA A 274 2.25 18.06 -21.62
CA ALA A 274 2.81 17.76 -22.93
C ALA A 274 3.58 16.43 -22.93
N LEU A 275 4.37 16.14 -21.90
CA LEU A 275 5.08 14.85 -21.77
C LEU A 275 4.11 13.67 -21.73
N ILE A 276 3.07 13.76 -20.90
CA ILE A 276 2.04 12.74 -20.77
C ILE A 276 1.32 12.53 -22.11
N THR A 277 0.94 13.62 -22.78
CA THR A 277 0.24 13.58 -24.07
C THR A 277 1.11 12.94 -25.16
N LEU A 278 2.41 13.23 -25.20
CA LEU A 278 3.35 12.58 -26.12
C LEU A 278 3.40 11.06 -25.89
N ASP A 279 3.40 10.63 -24.63
CA ASP A 279 3.33 9.19 -24.28
C ASP A 279 2.00 8.55 -24.70
N PHE A 280 0.88 9.28 -24.59
CA PHE A 280 -0.43 8.79 -25.03
C PHE A 280 -0.47 8.56 -26.54
N HIS A 281 -0.08 9.57 -27.32
CA HIS A 281 -0.10 9.48 -28.78
C HIS A 281 0.92 8.47 -29.32
N TRP A 282 2.08 8.31 -28.68
CA TRP A 282 3.01 7.24 -29.05
C TRP A 282 2.35 5.87 -28.90
N ASN A 283 1.63 5.62 -27.80
CA ASN A 283 0.94 4.35 -27.60
C ASN A 283 -0.18 4.14 -28.63
N VAL A 284 -0.97 5.17 -28.94
CA VAL A 284 -2.01 5.10 -29.99
C VAL A 284 -1.38 4.78 -31.35
N ASN A 285 -0.34 5.51 -31.75
CA ASN A 285 0.36 5.27 -33.01
C ASN A 285 0.98 3.87 -33.06
N ARG A 286 1.56 3.39 -31.96
CA ARG A 286 2.07 2.02 -31.84
C ARG A 286 0.99 0.99 -32.16
N VAL A 287 -0.20 1.16 -31.60
CA VAL A 287 -1.34 0.27 -31.85
C VAL A 287 -1.84 0.36 -33.29
N LEU A 288 -1.82 1.56 -33.90
CA LEU A 288 -2.13 1.74 -35.31
C LEU A 288 -1.11 1.03 -36.22
N PHE A 289 0.19 1.10 -35.91
CA PHE A 289 1.22 0.32 -36.61
C PHE A 289 0.97 -1.18 -36.48
N ASP A 290 0.67 -1.67 -35.27
CA ASP A 290 0.38 -3.11 -35.06
C ASP A 290 -0.87 -3.54 -35.86
N ARG A 291 -1.89 -2.68 -35.95
CA ARG A 291 -3.08 -2.93 -36.77
C ARG A 291 -2.74 -2.95 -38.26
N LEU A 292 -1.92 -2.01 -38.73
CA LEU A 292 -1.43 -1.98 -40.10
C LEU A 292 -0.73 -3.30 -40.45
N LEU A 293 0.23 -3.73 -39.62
CA LEU A 293 0.95 -5.01 -39.79
C LEU A 293 -0.01 -6.21 -39.82
N LYS A 294 -1.00 -6.26 -38.92
CA LYS A 294 -2.03 -7.33 -38.91
C LYS A 294 -2.85 -7.35 -40.20
N THR A 295 -3.24 -6.18 -40.72
CA THR A 295 -3.98 -6.07 -41.98
C THR A 295 -3.14 -6.57 -43.17
N TYR A 296 -1.85 -6.25 -43.19
CA TYR A 296 -0.90 -6.77 -44.19
C TYR A 296 -0.72 -8.29 -44.09
N ALA A 297 -0.50 -8.81 -42.89
CA ALA A 297 -0.35 -10.25 -42.65
C ALA A 297 -1.63 -11.02 -43.05
N TRP A 298 -2.80 -10.46 -42.77
CA TRP A 298 -4.08 -11.03 -43.20
C TRP A 298 -4.20 -11.05 -44.72
N ARG A 299 -3.88 -9.94 -45.42
CA ARG A 299 -3.90 -9.89 -46.89
C ARG A 299 -2.93 -10.89 -47.53
N LYS A 300 -1.73 -11.04 -46.95
CA LYS A 300 -0.77 -12.09 -47.32
C LYS A 300 -1.41 -13.46 -47.31
N LYS A 301 -2.09 -13.79 -46.20
CA LYS A 301 -2.77 -15.08 -46.02
C LYS A 301 -3.89 -15.30 -47.04
N GLN A 302 -4.50 -14.23 -47.57
CA GLN A 302 -5.55 -14.28 -48.58
C GLN A 302 -5.03 -14.16 -50.03
N ASN A 303 -3.72 -14.10 -50.24
CA ASN A 303 -3.10 -13.86 -51.57
C ASN A 303 -3.66 -12.61 -52.29
N MET A 304 -4.08 -11.58 -51.54
CA MET A 304 -4.58 -10.34 -52.13
C MET A 304 -3.40 -9.46 -52.59
N PRO A 305 -3.45 -8.87 -53.80
CA PRO A 305 -2.44 -7.92 -54.23
C PRO A 305 -2.42 -6.70 -53.29
N VAL A 306 -1.23 -6.24 -52.94
CA VAL A 306 -1.04 -5.00 -52.18
C VAL A 306 -0.46 -3.96 -53.13
N GLU A 307 -1.26 -2.96 -53.48
CA GLU A 307 -0.74 -1.82 -54.24
C GLU A 307 0.34 -1.09 -53.44
N GLU A 308 1.52 -0.93 -54.05
CA GLU A 308 2.65 -0.23 -53.44
C GLU A 308 2.31 1.25 -53.12
N GLN A 309 1.35 1.80 -53.86
CA GLN A 309 0.86 3.17 -53.73
C GLN A 309 0.31 3.50 -52.33
N SER A 310 -0.31 2.55 -51.62
CA SER A 310 -0.89 2.80 -50.29
C SER A 310 0.19 3.13 -49.24
N LEU A 311 1.44 2.71 -49.46
CA LEU A 311 2.58 3.04 -48.58
C LEU A 311 3.38 4.24 -49.07
N ASP A 312 3.23 4.68 -50.32
CA ASP A 312 4.01 5.80 -50.87
C ASP A 312 3.77 7.12 -50.15
N ILE A 313 2.53 7.39 -49.77
CA ILE A 313 2.18 8.56 -48.94
C ILE A 313 2.87 8.46 -47.57
N GLN A 314 2.89 7.28 -46.94
CA GLN A 314 3.58 7.09 -45.67
C GLN A 314 5.09 7.25 -45.82
N ASN A 315 5.68 6.76 -46.92
CA ASN A 315 7.12 6.89 -47.19
C ASN A 315 7.52 8.35 -47.29
N GLN A 316 6.75 9.13 -48.05
CA GLN A 316 7.02 10.55 -48.23
C GLN A 316 6.93 11.30 -46.88
N ILE A 317 5.91 10.99 -46.08
CA ILE A 317 5.75 11.57 -44.73
C ILE A 317 6.91 11.18 -43.83
N MET A 318 7.29 9.90 -43.79
CA MET A 318 8.37 9.43 -42.93
C MET A 318 9.76 9.90 -43.37
N GLN A 319 10.01 10.05 -44.67
CA GLN A 319 11.22 10.67 -45.19
C GLN A 319 11.30 12.15 -44.78
N ASN A 320 10.19 12.89 -44.87
CA ASN A 320 10.12 14.27 -44.41
C ASN A 320 10.38 14.37 -42.90
N VAL A 321 9.74 13.53 -42.10
CA VAL A 321 9.96 13.45 -40.65
C VAL A 321 11.43 13.15 -40.35
N ASN A 322 12.00 12.12 -40.98
CA ASN A 322 13.39 11.72 -40.76
C ASN A 322 14.38 12.81 -41.15
N SER A 323 14.12 13.56 -42.23
CA SER A 323 14.95 14.69 -42.63
C SER A 323 14.88 15.86 -41.64
N GLN A 324 13.76 16.00 -40.92
CA GLN A 324 13.57 17.02 -39.88
C GLN A 324 14.21 16.58 -38.55
N ILE A 325 14.24 15.28 -38.23
CA ILE A 325 14.93 14.79 -37.04
C ILE A 325 16.42 15.16 -37.13
N GLY A 326 16.91 15.99 -36.20
CA GLY A 326 18.30 16.44 -36.12
C GLY A 326 18.59 17.81 -36.73
N GLN A 327 17.62 18.47 -37.38
CA GLN A 327 17.81 19.86 -37.81
C GLN A 327 17.67 20.84 -36.62
N PRO A 328 18.48 21.93 -36.57
CA PRO A 328 18.27 23.02 -35.63
C PRO A 328 16.94 23.74 -35.94
N ASN A 329 16.23 24.25 -34.92
CA ASN A 329 14.92 24.94 -35.00
C ASN A 329 13.70 24.04 -35.31
N THR A 330 13.81 22.73 -35.10
CA THR A 330 12.70 21.77 -35.30
C THR A 330 11.61 21.85 -34.24
N GLU A 331 11.81 22.64 -33.18
CA GLU A 331 10.89 22.81 -32.06
C GLU A 331 9.46 23.17 -32.48
N ASN A 332 9.30 23.92 -33.58
CA ASN A 332 7.99 24.35 -34.06
C ASN A 332 7.39 23.44 -35.14
N THR A 333 8.19 22.64 -35.85
CA THR A 333 7.73 21.84 -37.00
C THR A 333 7.44 20.40 -36.62
N LEU A 334 8.25 19.82 -35.73
CA LEU A 334 8.17 18.42 -35.30
C LEU A 334 6.84 18.08 -34.58
N PRO A 335 6.25 18.97 -33.75
CA PRO A 335 4.95 18.69 -33.12
C PRO A 335 3.84 18.46 -34.16
N ARG A 336 3.83 19.24 -35.24
CA ARG A 336 2.86 19.08 -36.34
C ARG A 336 3.01 17.75 -37.08
N GLN A 337 4.22 17.20 -37.12
CA GLN A 337 4.45 15.88 -37.71
C GLN A 337 3.75 14.75 -36.94
N THR A 338 3.55 14.90 -35.62
CA THR A 338 2.79 13.91 -34.84
C THR A 338 1.36 13.74 -35.38
N THR A 339 0.69 14.85 -35.69
CA THR A 339 -0.65 14.90 -36.28
C THR A 339 -0.66 14.29 -37.68
N ILE A 340 0.33 14.64 -38.52
CA ILE A 340 0.42 14.17 -39.90
C ILE A 340 0.64 12.65 -39.95
N ILE A 341 1.55 12.12 -39.13
CA ILE A 341 1.80 10.67 -39.04
C ILE A 341 0.53 9.93 -38.62
N GLU A 342 -0.14 10.39 -37.58
CA GLU A 342 -1.36 9.76 -37.07
C GLU A 342 -2.48 9.75 -38.13
N GLN A 343 -2.69 10.87 -38.83
CA GLN A 343 -3.66 10.97 -39.93
C GLN A 343 -3.30 10.01 -41.08
N ALA A 344 -2.02 9.93 -41.45
CA ALA A 344 -1.56 9.04 -42.51
C ALA A 344 -1.73 7.57 -42.15
N LEU A 345 -1.44 7.18 -40.90
CA LEU A 345 -1.67 5.81 -40.42
C LEU A 345 -3.14 5.43 -40.53
N ARG A 346 -4.04 6.28 -40.03
CA ARG A 346 -5.49 6.03 -40.10
C ARG A 346 -5.99 5.97 -41.54
N ALA A 347 -5.53 6.88 -42.42
CA ALA A 347 -5.91 6.89 -43.82
C ALA A 347 -5.49 5.60 -44.54
N THR A 348 -4.24 5.15 -44.35
CA THR A 348 -3.74 3.91 -44.96
C THR A 348 -4.46 2.68 -44.42
N ILE A 349 -4.71 2.59 -43.12
CA ILE A 349 -5.47 1.46 -42.55
C ILE A 349 -6.90 1.45 -43.10
N SER A 350 -7.56 2.61 -43.18
CA SER A 350 -8.91 2.73 -43.74
C SER A 350 -8.98 2.32 -45.22
N ASP A 351 -8.02 2.73 -46.05
CA ASP A 351 -7.92 2.29 -47.45
C ASP A 351 -7.74 0.77 -47.54
N LEU A 352 -6.83 0.20 -46.74
CA LEU A 352 -6.58 -1.24 -46.74
C LEU A 352 -7.77 -2.07 -46.25
N GLU A 353 -8.51 -1.59 -45.24
CA GLU A 353 -9.67 -2.29 -44.69
C GLU A 353 -10.91 -2.14 -45.57
N SER A 354 -11.13 -0.99 -46.22
CA SER A 354 -12.29 -0.78 -47.09
C SER A 354 -12.31 -1.70 -48.32
N ARG A 355 -11.13 -2.04 -48.86
CA ARG A 355 -11.00 -2.97 -50.00
C ARG A 355 -11.18 -4.45 -49.59
N ARG A 356 -11.38 -4.76 -48.31
CA ARG A 356 -11.66 -6.13 -47.85
C ARG A 356 -12.99 -6.66 -48.38
N THR A 357 -13.92 -5.78 -48.72
CA THR A 357 -15.29 -6.13 -49.11
C THR A 357 -15.51 -6.24 -50.62
N ASP A 358 -14.49 -6.00 -51.45
CA ASP A 358 -14.62 -6.11 -52.91
C ASP A 358 -13.94 -7.39 -53.44
N PRO A 359 -14.70 -8.47 -53.69
CA PRO A 359 -14.16 -9.75 -54.15
C PRO A 359 -13.76 -9.77 -55.64
N LYS A 360 -13.87 -8.65 -56.38
CA LYS A 360 -13.67 -8.61 -57.84
C LYS A 360 -12.51 -7.71 -58.25
N ALA A 361 -11.27 -8.19 -58.19
CA ALA A 361 -10.13 -7.50 -58.81
C ALA A 361 -8.91 -8.43 -59.02
N PRO A 362 -7.94 -8.07 -59.88
CA PRO A 362 -7.46 -8.86 -61.02
C PRO A 362 -6.09 -9.53 -60.79
N GLU A 363 -5.50 -10.06 -61.87
CA GLU A 363 -4.26 -10.84 -61.98
C GLU A 363 -3.14 -10.53 -60.97
N VAL A 364 -2.60 -11.62 -60.43
CA VAL A 364 -1.66 -11.70 -59.31
C VAL A 364 -0.28 -11.19 -59.72
N VAL A 365 0.06 -9.95 -59.33
CA VAL A 365 1.47 -9.53 -59.23
C VAL A 365 1.98 -9.93 -57.84
N SER A 366 2.94 -10.84 -57.78
CA SER A 366 3.52 -11.29 -56.51
C SER A 366 4.38 -10.19 -55.88
N LEU A 367 3.80 -9.40 -54.97
CA LEU A 367 4.60 -8.46 -54.17
C LEU A 367 5.34 -9.19 -53.04
N ASN A 368 6.58 -8.74 -52.79
CA ASN A 368 7.38 -9.19 -51.66
C ASN A 368 6.89 -8.53 -50.36
N ILE A 369 5.97 -9.19 -49.66
CA ILE A 369 5.36 -8.69 -48.42
C ILE A 369 6.38 -8.51 -47.29
N GLY A 370 7.48 -9.27 -47.30
CA GLY A 370 8.58 -9.08 -46.36
C GLY A 370 9.13 -7.65 -46.42
N LYS A 371 9.38 -7.15 -47.63
CA LYS A 371 9.84 -5.76 -47.84
C LYS A 371 8.87 -4.71 -47.30
N GLN A 372 7.56 -4.95 -47.35
CA GLN A 372 6.57 -4.01 -46.83
C GLN A 372 6.50 -4.04 -45.30
N VAL A 373 6.66 -5.22 -44.68
CA VAL A 373 6.75 -5.35 -43.22
C VAL A 373 7.99 -4.62 -42.70
N ASP A 374 9.15 -4.84 -43.30
CA ASP A 374 10.41 -4.18 -42.92
C ASP A 374 10.29 -2.65 -42.99
N LYS A 375 9.58 -2.17 -44.01
CA LYS A 375 9.33 -0.75 -44.25
C LYS A 375 8.37 -0.13 -43.23
N ILE A 376 7.31 -0.86 -42.83
CA ILE A 376 6.41 -0.44 -41.75
C ILE A 376 7.16 -0.37 -40.41
N GLU A 377 8.05 -1.33 -40.13
CA GLU A 377 8.87 -1.31 -38.91
C GLU A 377 9.93 -0.20 -38.94
N GLU A 378 10.49 0.13 -40.10
CA GLU A 378 11.32 1.34 -40.27
C GLU A 378 10.52 2.62 -39.97
N HIS A 379 9.31 2.75 -40.51
CA HIS A 379 8.42 3.87 -40.21
C HIS A 379 8.12 3.97 -38.70
N ARG A 380 7.84 2.84 -38.05
CA ARG A 380 7.62 2.78 -36.60
C ARG A 380 8.84 3.26 -35.82
N ARG A 381 10.05 2.87 -36.24
CA ARG A 381 11.33 3.33 -35.63
C ARG A 381 11.54 4.83 -35.80
N ILE A 382 11.31 5.38 -37.01
CA ILE A 382 11.42 6.83 -37.27
C ILE A 382 10.44 7.61 -36.39
N ALA A 383 9.17 7.18 -36.33
CA ALA A 383 8.16 7.81 -35.48
C ALA A 383 8.57 7.76 -34.00
N ARG A 384 9.09 6.63 -33.52
CA ARG A 384 9.59 6.49 -32.14
C ARG A 384 10.70 7.51 -31.83
N SER A 385 11.69 7.62 -32.72
CA SER A 385 12.79 8.57 -32.59
C SER A 385 12.30 10.02 -32.51
N MET A 386 11.30 10.38 -33.32
CA MET A 386 10.65 11.70 -33.26
C MET A 386 10.03 11.96 -31.88
N TYR A 387 9.25 11.03 -31.33
CA TYR A 387 8.64 11.20 -30.01
C TYR A 387 9.68 11.30 -28.89
N ILE A 388 10.80 10.55 -28.99
CA ILE A 388 11.91 10.65 -28.05
C ILE A 388 12.52 12.06 -28.07
N GLU A 389 12.77 12.63 -29.26
CA GLU A 389 13.34 13.98 -29.37
C GLU A 389 12.37 15.06 -28.86
N LEU A 390 11.08 14.96 -29.19
CA LEU A 390 10.05 15.87 -28.64
C LEU A 390 10.03 15.83 -27.10
N ARG A 391 10.08 14.63 -26.51
CA ARG A 391 10.11 14.48 -25.04
C ARG A 391 11.38 15.08 -24.43
N LYS A 392 12.53 14.88 -25.06
CA LYS A 392 13.80 15.46 -24.63
C LYS A 392 13.72 16.99 -24.64
N ASN A 393 13.16 17.60 -25.68
CA ASN A 393 12.97 19.05 -25.76
C ASN A 393 12.07 19.56 -24.63
N VAL A 394 10.92 18.92 -24.40
CA VAL A 394 10.02 19.31 -23.29
C VAL A 394 10.71 19.16 -21.92
N LYS A 395 11.50 18.11 -21.70
CA LYS A 395 12.28 17.93 -20.46
C LYS A 395 13.33 19.03 -20.27
N ASN A 396 14.03 19.44 -21.34
CA ASN A 396 15.00 20.53 -21.26
C ASN A 396 14.31 21.85 -20.87
N LEU A 397 13.15 22.16 -21.47
CA LEU A 397 12.35 23.34 -21.11
C LEU A 397 11.82 23.26 -19.67
N GLN A 398 11.45 22.07 -19.21
CA GLN A 398 11.02 21.83 -17.84
C GLN A 398 12.16 22.11 -16.85
N GLU A 399 13.38 21.67 -17.16
CA GLU A 399 14.56 21.93 -16.33
C GLU A 399 14.92 23.42 -16.30
N GLU A 400 14.89 24.11 -17.46
CA GLU A 400 15.08 25.57 -17.50
C GLU A 400 13.99 26.32 -16.71
N THR A 401 12.74 25.83 -16.76
CA THR A 401 11.64 26.38 -15.93
C THR A 401 11.94 26.24 -14.44
N LYS A 402 12.47 25.08 -14.02
CA LYS A 402 12.87 24.87 -12.63
C LYS A 402 14.00 25.80 -12.25
N ASP A 403 15.06 25.90 -13.06
CA ASP A 403 16.19 26.81 -12.81
C ASP A 403 15.72 28.26 -12.68
N MET A 404 14.82 28.73 -13.56
CA MET A 404 14.21 30.05 -13.42
C MET A 404 13.40 30.17 -12.12
N LEU A 405 12.58 29.17 -11.78
CA LEU A 405 11.81 29.17 -10.54
C LEU A 405 12.71 29.29 -9.32
N GLU A 406 13.86 28.58 -9.29
CA GLU A 406 14.88 28.69 -8.24
C GLU A 406 15.37 30.14 -8.05
N LEU A 407 15.52 30.89 -9.14
CA LEU A 407 16.00 32.29 -9.14
C LEU A 407 14.93 33.32 -8.75
N VAL A 408 13.64 33.02 -8.96
CA VAL A 408 12.52 33.92 -8.59
C VAL A 408 12.14 33.80 -7.11
N PHE A 409 12.64 32.81 -6.37
CA PHE A 409 12.31 32.69 -4.96
C PHE A 409 12.77 33.90 -4.16
N ASP A 410 11.85 34.39 -3.33
CA ASP A 410 11.98 35.60 -2.55
C ASP A 410 12.06 35.19 -1.09
N PRO A 411 13.19 35.45 -0.41
CA PRO A 411 13.29 35.29 1.03
C PRO A 411 12.15 36.00 1.79
N GLU A 412 11.57 37.08 1.24
CA GLU A 412 10.44 37.79 1.85
C GLU A 412 9.17 36.92 1.96
N ALA A 413 8.96 35.98 1.04
CA ALA A 413 7.82 35.07 1.09
C ALA A 413 7.87 34.13 2.31
N ILE A 414 9.07 33.69 2.71
CA ILE A 414 9.28 32.93 3.95
C ILE A 414 8.90 33.79 5.15
N GLY A 415 9.29 35.06 5.16
CA GLY A 415 8.90 36.02 6.20
C GLY A 415 7.38 36.14 6.35
N MET A 416 6.65 36.23 5.23
CA MET A 416 5.19 36.27 5.23
C MET A 416 4.57 34.99 5.79
N HIS A 417 5.01 33.80 5.33
CA HIS A 417 4.48 32.53 5.84
C HIS A 417 4.81 32.32 7.31
N LYS A 418 6.02 32.68 7.77
CA LYS A 418 6.37 32.70 9.19
C LYS A 418 5.45 33.62 9.99
N SER A 419 5.12 34.80 9.47
CA SER A 419 4.14 35.68 10.11
C SER A 419 2.74 35.04 10.21
N THR A 420 2.30 34.31 9.18
CA THR A 420 1.02 33.58 9.22
C THR A 420 1.04 32.49 10.28
N MET A 421 2.14 31.71 10.37
CA MET A 421 2.31 30.68 11.40
C MET A 421 2.33 31.26 12.81
N ARG A 422 3.06 32.36 13.04
CA ARG A 422 3.08 33.06 14.34
C ARG A 422 1.69 33.56 14.73
N ARG A 423 0.91 34.07 13.78
CA ARG A 423 -0.48 34.49 14.03
C ARG A 423 -1.37 33.31 14.38
N ALA A 424 -1.29 32.21 13.62
CA ALA A 424 -2.05 30.99 13.89
C ALA A 424 -1.71 30.40 15.26
N LYS A 425 -0.42 30.39 15.64
CA LYS A 425 0.05 30.01 16.97
C LYS A 425 -0.53 30.90 18.06
N ALA A 426 -0.48 32.22 17.87
CA ALA A 426 -1.03 33.17 18.85
C ALA A 426 -2.54 32.98 19.06
N GLU A 427 -3.31 32.72 18.00
CA GLU A 427 -4.74 32.39 18.12
C GLU A 427 -4.96 31.03 18.81
N LEU A 428 -4.16 30.01 18.49
CA LEU A 428 -4.24 28.71 19.18
C LEU A 428 -3.95 28.83 20.68
N VAL A 429 -2.96 29.64 21.07
CA VAL A 429 -2.68 29.91 22.50
C VAL A 429 -3.90 30.53 23.20
N LYS A 430 -4.58 31.50 22.58
CA LYS A 430 -5.82 32.08 23.12
C LYS A 430 -6.94 31.05 23.24
N LEU A 431 -7.12 30.21 22.21
CA LEU A 431 -8.12 29.14 22.20
C LEU A 431 -7.82 28.10 23.29
N LYS A 432 -6.55 27.76 23.49
CA LYS A 432 -6.10 26.88 24.56
C LYS A 432 -6.43 27.47 25.93
N GLU A 433 -6.02 28.70 26.21
CA GLU A 433 -6.33 29.35 27.49
C GLU A 433 -7.83 29.42 27.76
N LYS A 434 -8.63 29.68 26.72
CA LYS A 434 -10.09 29.70 26.80
C LYS A 434 -10.66 28.31 27.10
N ALA A 435 -10.17 27.26 26.42
CA ALA A 435 -10.61 25.88 26.64
C ALA A 435 -10.26 25.37 28.04
N LEU A 436 -9.05 25.67 28.52
CA LEU A 436 -8.59 25.24 29.84
C LEU A 436 -9.39 25.90 30.99
N LYS A 437 -9.85 27.13 30.80
CA LYS A 437 -10.68 27.87 31.78
C LYS A 437 -12.19 27.59 31.66
N ALA A 438 -12.64 26.97 30.57
CA ALA A 438 -14.04 26.71 30.35
C ALA A 438 -14.48 25.42 31.05
N ASP A 439 -15.67 25.47 31.67
CA ASP A 439 -16.38 24.29 32.16
C ASP A 439 -17.49 23.85 31.20
N ASP A 440 -17.91 24.72 30.27
CA ASP A 440 -18.89 24.38 29.23
C ASP A 440 -18.25 23.56 28.10
N MET A 441 -18.68 22.32 27.96
CA MET A 441 -18.24 21.40 26.92
C MET A 441 -18.40 21.94 25.50
N LYS A 442 -19.46 22.71 25.21
CA LYS A 442 -19.67 23.30 23.89
C LYS A 442 -18.60 24.33 23.56
N VAL A 443 -18.15 25.09 24.56
CA VAL A 443 -17.07 26.07 24.41
C VAL A 443 -15.75 25.37 24.14
N ILE A 444 -15.44 24.29 24.89
CA ILE A 444 -14.20 23.51 24.71
C ILE A 444 -14.16 22.86 23.32
N TYR A 445 -15.25 22.20 22.93
CA TYR A 445 -15.37 21.55 21.62
C TYR A 445 -15.15 22.55 20.47
N LYS A 446 -15.80 23.71 20.54
CA LYS A 446 -15.59 24.79 19.56
C LYS A 446 -14.14 25.28 19.54
N CYS A 447 -13.50 25.44 20.70
CA CYS A 447 -12.09 25.81 20.76
C CYS A 447 -11.20 24.75 20.11
N SER A 448 -11.55 23.46 20.25
CA SER A 448 -10.83 22.37 19.57
C SER A 448 -10.98 22.43 18.05
N GLU A 449 -12.19 22.70 17.52
CA GLU A 449 -12.42 22.82 16.08
C GLU A 449 -11.67 24.04 15.51
N ASP A 450 -11.79 25.20 16.16
CA ASP A 450 -11.10 26.43 15.76
C ASP A 450 -9.56 26.25 15.83
N ALA A 451 -9.05 25.50 16.83
CA ALA A 451 -7.63 25.22 16.96
C ALA A 451 -7.13 24.31 15.82
N LEU A 452 -7.92 23.31 15.41
CA LEU A 452 -7.61 22.43 14.28
C LEU A 452 -7.53 23.23 12.96
N ILE A 453 -8.47 24.15 12.71
CA ILE A 453 -8.44 25.06 11.56
C ILE A 453 -7.16 25.92 11.54
N ASN A 454 -6.73 26.41 12.71
CA ASN A 454 -5.49 27.20 12.80
C ASN A 454 -4.24 26.33 12.59
N LEU A 455 -4.22 25.09 13.08
CA LEU A 455 -3.15 24.14 12.82
C LEU A 455 -3.04 23.83 11.32
N GLU A 456 -4.16 23.60 10.63
CA GLU A 456 -4.18 23.38 9.17
C GLU A 456 -3.59 24.58 8.41
N LYS A 457 -3.95 25.82 8.79
CA LYS A 457 -3.36 27.04 8.20
C LYS A 457 -1.85 27.09 8.41
N ALA A 458 -1.37 26.74 9.60
CA ALA A 458 0.05 26.71 9.92
C ALA A 458 0.78 25.60 9.14
N GLN A 459 0.17 24.42 8.99
CA GLN A 459 0.71 23.32 8.17
C GLN A 459 0.81 23.70 6.70
N LEU A 460 -0.21 24.36 6.13
CA LEU A 460 -0.15 24.88 4.75
C LEU A 460 0.98 25.90 4.58
N ALA A 461 1.15 26.82 5.53
CA ALA A 461 2.24 27.79 5.51
C ALA A 461 3.61 27.12 5.68
N ALA A 462 3.74 26.12 6.55
CA ALA A 462 4.96 25.36 6.74
C ALA A 462 5.34 24.55 5.49
N SER A 463 4.37 23.90 4.84
CA SER A 463 4.59 23.21 3.57
C SER A 463 5.06 24.16 2.46
N ALA A 464 4.50 25.38 2.40
CA ALA A 464 4.96 26.40 1.47
C ALA A 464 6.41 26.86 1.76
N ILE A 465 6.77 27.03 3.04
CA ILE A 465 8.15 27.33 3.43
C ILE A 465 9.08 26.16 3.08
N SER A 466 8.69 24.93 3.41
CA SER A 466 9.46 23.71 3.12
C SER A 466 9.75 23.59 1.63
N GLN A 467 8.73 23.74 0.78
CA GLN A 467 8.89 23.73 -0.67
C GLN A 467 9.79 24.87 -1.17
N THR A 468 9.67 26.07 -0.57
CA THR A 468 10.53 27.21 -0.91
C THR A 468 12.00 26.93 -0.56
N ILE A 469 12.27 26.30 0.58
CA ILE A 469 13.63 25.93 1.01
C ILE A 469 14.19 24.80 0.14
N GLN A 470 13.40 23.77 -0.16
CA GLN A 470 13.80 22.66 -1.03
C GLN A 470 14.22 23.16 -2.42
N ASN A 471 13.45 24.08 -3.00
CA ASN A 471 13.71 24.63 -4.32
C ASN A 471 14.78 25.73 -4.33
N SER A 472 15.32 26.12 -3.17
CA SER A 472 16.33 27.18 -3.09
C SER A 472 17.71 26.59 -2.83
N LYS A 473 18.68 26.91 -3.69
CA LYS A 473 20.09 26.59 -3.45
C LYS A 473 20.69 27.35 -2.25
N LYS A 474 20.16 28.54 -1.92
CA LYS A 474 20.68 29.43 -0.88
C LYS A 474 20.15 29.14 0.52
N LEU A 475 18.92 28.64 0.61
CA LEU A 475 18.28 28.37 1.90
C LEU A 475 18.77 27.02 2.45
N VAL A 476 18.90 26.99 3.76
CA VAL A 476 19.43 25.87 4.53
C VAL A 476 18.37 25.29 5.46
N VAL A 477 18.63 24.11 6.02
CA VAL A 477 17.69 23.42 6.92
C VAL A 477 17.33 24.29 8.13
N GLN A 478 18.28 25.11 8.61
CA GLN A 478 18.08 26.02 9.73
C GLN A 478 16.99 27.07 9.46
N ASP A 479 16.71 27.42 8.21
CA ASP A 479 15.63 28.36 7.89
C ASP A 479 14.23 27.79 8.22
N PHE A 480 14.14 26.46 8.40
CA PHE A 480 12.93 25.72 8.72
C PHE A 480 12.77 25.36 10.21
N SER A 481 13.74 25.69 11.08
CA SER A 481 13.67 25.34 12.51
C SER A 481 12.48 26.01 13.21
N GLU A 482 12.32 27.33 13.04
CA GLU A 482 11.22 28.08 13.64
C GLU A 482 9.83 27.57 13.17
N PRO A 483 9.56 27.35 11.87
CA PRO A 483 8.33 26.69 11.43
C PRO A 483 8.06 25.36 12.13
N ARG A 484 9.07 24.52 12.33
CA ARG A 484 8.93 23.24 13.05
C ARG A 484 8.55 23.42 14.50
N GLU A 485 9.23 24.31 15.21
CA GLU A 485 8.92 24.63 16.60
C GLU A 485 7.49 25.13 16.74
N ILE A 486 7.06 26.03 15.85
CA ILE A 486 5.66 26.51 15.84
C ILE A 486 4.67 25.36 15.64
N LEU A 487 4.91 24.45 14.70
CA LEU A 487 4.03 23.30 14.48
C LEU A 487 3.99 22.35 15.68
N SER A 488 5.14 22.07 16.28
CA SER A 488 5.24 21.23 17.48
C SER A 488 4.46 21.83 18.64
N ASP A 489 4.62 23.14 18.88
CA ASP A 489 3.90 23.86 19.94
C ASP A 489 2.38 23.87 19.69
N MET A 490 1.96 24.05 18.45
CA MET A 490 0.53 24.06 18.08
C MET A 490 -0.11 22.67 18.23
N ARG A 491 0.60 21.61 17.82
CA ARG A 491 0.18 20.22 18.00
C ARG A 491 0.05 19.85 19.48
N THR A 492 1.05 20.22 20.27
CA THR A 492 1.04 20.06 21.74
C THR A 492 -0.14 20.81 22.37
N GLY A 493 -0.36 22.07 21.98
CA GLY A 493 -1.50 22.85 22.48
C GLY A 493 -2.87 22.28 22.08
N LEU A 494 -3.00 21.69 20.90
CA LEU A 494 -4.22 20.97 20.50
C LEU A 494 -4.41 19.68 21.32
N ALA A 495 -3.33 18.95 21.61
CA ALA A 495 -3.36 17.78 22.48
C ALA A 495 -3.84 18.13 23.90
N GLU A 496 -3.42 19.27 24.47
CA GLU A 496 -3.91 19.79 25.75
C GLU A 496 -5.41 20.14 25.70
N ILE A 497 -5.88 20.77 24.62
CA ILE A 497 -7.31 21.05 24.42
C ILE A 497 -8.10 19.75 24.36
N LYS A 498 -7.61 18.73 23.63
CA LYS A 498 -8.25 17.42 23.54
C LYS A 498 -8.28 16.68 24.88
N ALA A 499 -7.20 16.73 25.65
CA ALA A 499 -7.17 16.21 27.00
C ALA A 499 -8.26 16.87 27.88
N LYS A 500 -8.37 18.20 27.85
CA LYS A 500 -9.40 18.95 28.59
C LYS A 500 -10.82 18.64 28.10
N GLU A 501 -11.02 18.54 26.79
CA GLU A 501 -12.30 18.14 26.19
C GLU A 501 -12.78 16.80 26.75
N VAL A 502 -11.89 15.81 26.75
CA VAL A 502 -12.18 14.47 27.26
C VAL A 502 -12.45 14.48 28.76
N THR A 503 -11.61 15.14 29.56
CA THR A 503 -11.80 15.24 31.01
C THR A 503 -13.10 15.97 31.37
N GLN A 504 -13.42 17.05 30.67
CA GLN A 504 -14.66 17.79 30.92
C GLN A 504 -15.90 16.99 30.51
N PHE A 505 -15.83 16.23 29.40
CA PHE A 505 -16.91 15.34 29.01
C PHE A 505 -17.20 14.33 30.12
N ILE A 506 -16.16 13.68 30.66
CA ILE A 506 -16.30 12.73 31.77
C ILE A 506 -16.96 13.41 32.97
N ARG A 507 -16.49 14.60 33.35
CA ARG A 507 -17.03 15.35 34.47
C ARG A 507 -18.52 15.70 34.29
N THR A 508 -18.87 16.35 33.20
CA THR A 508 -20.22 16.90 32.98
C THR A 508 -21.25 15.83 32.63
N TYR A 509 -20.91 14.89 31.77
CA TYR A 509 -21.88 13.91 31.26
C TYR A 509 -21.92 12.62 32.06
N ILE A 510 -20.88 12.34 32.85
CA ILE A 510 -20.79 11.09 33.59
C ILE A 510 -20.87 11.38 35.07
N VAL A 511 -19.87 12.07 35.64
CA VAL A 511 -19.80 12.28 37.10
C VAL A 511 -20.99 13.10 37.62
N GLU A 512 -21.25 14.28 37.05
CA GLU A 512 -22.35 15.14 37.50
C GLU A 512 -23.72 14.51 37.26
N LYS A 513 -23.88 13.77 36.15
CA LYS A 513 -25.15 13.10 35.83
C LYS A 513 -25.39 11.90 36.73
N TRP A 514 -24.37 11.11 37.02
CA TRP A 514 -24.45 10.02 37.99
C TRP A 514 -24.76 10.50 39.40
N LYS A 515 -24.13 11.59 39.86
CA LYS A 515 -24.47 12.23 41.15
C LYS A 515 -25.93 12.66 41.21
N ASN A 516 -26.48 13.20 40.12
CA ASN A 516 -27.89 13.58 40.05
C ASN A 516 -28.83 12.36 39.99
N LEU A 517 -28.39 11.24 39.42
CA LEU A 517 -29.17 10.00 39.32
C LEU A 517 -29.39 9.30 40.68
N GLU A 518 -28.54 9.56 41.68
CA GLU A 518 -28.75 9.07 43.05
C GLU A 518 -30.01 9.64 43.72
N THR A 519 -30.56 10.74 43.19
CA THR A 519 -31.74 11.43 43.76
C THR A 519 -33.06 11.13 43.05
N LEU A 520 -33.05 10.32 41.98
CA LEU A 520 -34.23 10.06 41.15
C LEU A 520 -35.19 9.03 41.78
N SER A 521 -36.50 9.25 41.57
CA SER A 521 -37.59 8.52 42.22
C SER A 521 -37.66 7.06 41.78
N THR A 522 -38.14 6.19 42.68
CA THR A 522 -38.31 4.73 42.49
C THR A 522 -39.44 4.36 41.51
N SER A 523 -39.91 5.28 40.68
CA SER A 523 -40.99 4.98 39.72
C SER A 523 -40.44 4.23 38.51
N ARG A 524 -41.14 3.18 38.06
CA ARG A 524 -40.81 2.44 36.83
C ARG A 524 -40.67 3.35 35.61
N LYS A 525 -41.45 4.44 35.54
CA LYS A 525 -41.37 5.42 34.45
C LYS A 525 -40.01 6.15 34.44
N ASP A 526 -39.48 6.46 35.61
CA ASP A 526 -38.20 7.14 35.75
C ASP A 526 -37.05 6.20 35.37
N LEU A 527 -37.15 4.90 35.71
CA LEU A 527 -36.21 3.86 35.26
C LEU A 527 -36.19 3.70 33.73
N VAL A 528 -37.35 3.72 33.06
CA VAL A 528 -37.41 3.66 31.58
C VAL A 528 -36.71 4.87 30.96
N HIS A 529 -36.93 6.07 31.52
CA HIS A 529 -36.26 7.28 31.06
C HIS A 529 -34.74 7.21 31.30
N GLU A 530 -34.30 6.67 32.44
CA GLU A 530 -32.89 6.45 32.76
C GLU A 530 -32.23 5.45 31.80
N VAL A 531 -32.88 4.32 31.48
CA VAL A 531 -32.36 3.35 30.50
C VAL A 531 -32.18 3.98 29.12
N ASN A 532 -33.17 4.72 28.64
CA ASN A 532 -33.08 5.39 27.34
C ASN A 532 -31.96 6.42 27.32
N TYR A 533 -31.81 7.18 28.40
CA TYR A 533 -30.74 8.16 28.55
C TYR A 533 -29.35 7.51 28.59
N LEU A 534 -29.16 6.46 29.40
CA LEU A 534 -27.89 5.73 29.50
C LEU A 534 -27.52 5.06 28.18
N ASN A 535 -28.49 4.52 27.44
CA ASN A 535 -28.25 3.96 26.10
C ASN A 535 -27.81 5.03 25.10
N GLU A 536 -28.46 6.19 25.07
CA GLU A 536 -28.05 7.31 24.22
C GLU A 536 -26.65 7.80 24.57
N LEU A 537 -26.35 7.94 25.87
CA LEU A 537 -25.04 8.32 26.37
C LEU A 537 -23.97 7.26 26.05
N ALA A 538 -24.30 5.98 26.17
CA ALA A 538 -23.40 4.86 25.82
C ALA A 538 -23.06 4.89 24.33
N LEU A 539 -24.05 5.07 23.45
CA LEU A 539 -23.84 5.17 22.00
C LEU A 539 -22.94 6.35 21.63
N LEU A 540 -23.23 7.53 22.17
CA LEU A 540 -22.45 8.74 21.91
C LEU A 540 -21.02 8.60 22.45
N SER A 541 -20.87 8.08 23.67
CA SER A 541 -19.55 7.90 24.30
C SER A 541 -18.74 6.81 23.60
N HIS A 542 -19.37 5.73 23.16
CA HIS A 542 -18.73 4.65 22.41
C HIS A 542 -18.13 5.16 21.10
N GLY A 543 -18.91 5.87 20.28
CA GLY A 543 -18.42 6.39 18.99
C GLY A 543 -17.22 7.34 19.16
N ASN A 544 -17.27 8.22 20.14
CA ASN A 544 -16.17 9.13 20.45
C ASN A 544 -14.96 8.41 21.04
N ALA A 545 -15.17 7.43 21.93
CA ALA A 545 -14.09 6.66 22.56
C ALA A 545 -13.33 5.80 21.54
N VAL A 546 -14.05 5.17 20.59
CA VAL A 546 -13.43 4.44 19.48
C VAL A 546 -12.60 5.40 18.63
N LYS A 547 -13.16 6.54 18.19
CA LYS A 547 -12.45 7.53 17.37
C LYS A 547 -11.19 8.06 18.04
N LEU A 548 -11.28 8.43 19.32
CA LEU A 548 -10.13 8.96 20.07
C LEU A 548 -9.07 7.89 20.33
N GLY A 549 -9.50 6.66 20.65
CA GLY A 549 -8.58 5.56 20.89
C GLY A 549 -7.88 5.08 19.61
N GLU A 550 -8.58 5.04 18.47
CA GLU A 550 -7.97 4.77 17.16
C GLU A 550 -6.93 5.85 16.83
N ALA A 551 -7.27 7.13 16.97
CA ALA A 551 -6.34 8.22 16.71
C ALA A 551 -5.07 8.16 17.59
N LEU A 552 -5.20 7.82 18.87
CA LEU A 552 -4.06 7.66 19.77
C LEU A 552 -3.27 6.37 19.46
N GLN A 553 -3.93 5.28 19.05
CA GLN A 553 -3.27 4.07 18.60
C GLN A 553 -2.45 4.32 17.32
N ASP A 554 -2.97 5.09 16.36
CA ASP A 554 -2.25 5.48 15.14
C ASP A 554 -1.00 6.30 15.46
N LYS A 555 -1.09 7.24 16.41
CA LYS A 555 0.07 7.99 16.90
C LYS A 555 1.12 7.08 17.54
N ALA A 556 0.69 6.13 18.38
CA ALA A 556 1.59 5.16 19.01
C ALA A 556 2.25 4.24 17.96
N ASN A 557 1.51 3.80 16.95
CA ASN A 557 2.04 3.01 15.84
C ASN A 557 3.10 3.79 15.04
N ASN A 558 2.82 5.06 14.73
CA ASN A 558 3.77 5.95 14.06
C ASN A 558 5.03 6.16 14.92
N LEU A 559 4.88 6.40 16.23
CA LEU A 559 6.02 6.56 17.13
C LEU A 559 6.89 5.29 17.15
N ASN A 560 6.29 4.12 17.26
CA ASN A 560 6.99 2.83 17.24
C ASN A 560 7.72 2.59 15.91
N LEU A 561 7.08 2.91 14.78
CA LEU A 561 7.70 2.86 13.46
C LEU A 561 8.96 3.74 13.42
N ILE A 562 8.87 4.97 13.91
CA ILE A 562 10.01 5.90 13.94
C ILE A 562 11.12 5.36 14.84
N LYS A 563 10.81 4.92 16.07
CA LYS A 563 11.80 4.37 17.01
C LYS A 563 12.52 3.16 16.44
N ASN A 564 11.79 2.22 15.84
CA ASN A 564 12.37 1.03 15.21
C ASN A 564 13.32 1.39 14.06
N LEU A 565 12.94 2.35 13.22
CA LEU A 565 13.80 2.84 12.14
C LEU A 565 15.05 3.53 12.70
N MET A 566 14.87 4.41 13.69
CA MET A 566 15.97 5.13 14.33
C MET A 566 16.95 4.22 15.07
N ALA A 567 16.48 3.13 15.66
CA ALA A 567 17.32 2.13 16.32
C ALA A 567 18.10 1.24 15.33
N HIS A 568 17.71 1.22 14.05
CA HIS A 568 18.34 0.34 13.07
C HIS A 568 19.77 0.83 12.72
N PRO A 569 20.83 0.02 12.96
CA PRO A 569 22.23 0.47 12.82
C PRO A 569 22.64 0.80 11.37
N LYS A 570 21.84 0.39 10.38
CA LYS A 570 22.06 0.71 8.96
C LYS A 570 21.09 1.75 8.42
N LEU A 571 20.38 2.51 9.26
CA LEU A 571 19.42 3.52 8.78
C LEU A 571 20.05 4.50 7.78
N ALA A 572 21.32 4.89 7.97
CA ALA A 572 22.05 5.74 7.02
C ALA A 572 22.17 5.12 5.61
N ARG A 573 22.09 3.79 5.49
CA ARG A 573 22.11 3.04 4.23
C ARG A 573 20.70 2.70 3.71
N MET A 574 19.66 2.90 4.52
CA MET A 574 18.24 2.65 4.20
C MET A 574 17.51 3.96 3.87
N GLN A 575 18.13 4.83 3.08
CA GLN A 575 17.57 6.16 2.75
C GLN A 575 16.16 6.08 2.15
N PHE A 576 15.87 5.02 1.39
CA PHE A 576 14.54 4.78 0.82
C PHE A 576 13.49 4.50 1.89
N ASP A 577 13.71 3.53 2.78
CA ASP A 577 12.76 3.15 3.83
C ASP A 577 12.49 4.30 4.81
N ALA A 578 13.52 5.09 5.11
CA ALA A 578 13.37 6.26 5.96
C ALA A 578 12.59 7.40 5.28
N ALA A 579 12.68 7.57 3.96
CA ALA A 579 11.87 8.53 3.22
C ALA A 579 10.39 8.10 3.19
N THR A 580 10.12 6.82 2.96
CA THR A 580 8.77 6.24 3.03
C THR A 580 8.18 6.38 4.42
N ALA A 581 8.97 6.22 5.47
CA ALA A 581 8.51 6.42 6.84
C ALA A 581 8.10 7.87 7.11
N VAL A 582 8.88 8.85 6.65
CA VAL A 582 8.52 10.27 6.77
C VAL A 582 7.20 10.58 6.05
N GLU A 583 7.00 10.01 4.86
CA GLU A 583 5.74 10.14 4.11
C GLU A 583 4.57 9.46 4.85
N THR A 584 4.80 8.28 5.43
CA THR A 584 3.79 7.52 6.20
C THR A 584 3.36 8.26 7.47
N THR A 585 4.30 8.87 8.19
CA THR A 585 4.00 9.63 9.42
C THR A 585 3.51 11.05 9.12
N SER A 586 3.34 11.42 7.84
CA SER A 586 2.96 12.78 7.41
C SER A 586 3.89 13.88 7.94
N ALA A 587 5.15 13.55 8.24
CA ALA A 587 6.11 14.50 8.79
C ALA A 587 6.60 15.47 7.69
N ILE A 588 6.58 16.77 7.98
CA ILE A 588 7.04 17.78 7.03
C ILE A 588 8.58 17.81 7.04
N TRP A 589 9.16 17.50 5.89
CA TRP A 589 10.61 17.45 5.70
C TRP A 589 11.09 18.11 4.42
N LEU A 590 12.37 18.47 4.40
CA LEU A 590 13.10 19.16 3.35
C LEU A 590 13.88 18.11 2.52
N LYS A 591 13.16 17.41 1.62
CA LYS A 591 13.75 16.35 0.78
C LYS A 591 14.98 16.89 0.03
N GLY A 592 16.12 16.21 0.21
CA GLY A 592 17.40 16.57 -0.40
C GLY A 592 18.21 17.67 0.34
N LYS A 593 17.64 18.33 1.35
CA LYS A 593 18.34 19.33 2.18
C LYS A 593 18.65 18.83 3.59
N GLU A 594 17.80 17.98 4.14
CA GLU A 594 18.05 17.32 5.43
C GLU A 594 18.00 15.80 5.29
N THR A 595 18.52 15.10 6.30
CA THR A 595 18.41 13.64 6.37
C THR A 595 17.03 13.25 6.87
N SER A 596 16.49 12.13 6.36
CA SER A 596 15.25 11.53 6.86
C SER A 596 15.33 11.27 8.37
N HIS A 597 16.50 10.86 8.87
CA HIS A 597 16.74 10.68 10.31
C HIS A 597 16.46 11.95 11.12
N TYR A 598 16.94 13.11 10.66
CA TYR A 598 16.71 14.37 11.35
C TYR A 598 15.22 14.77 11.32
N ALA A 599 14.53 14.58 10.20
CA ALA A 599 13.09 14.84 10.14
C ALA A 599 12.28 13.92 11.08
N LEU A 600 12.60 12.61 11.08
CA LEU A 600 11.96 11.61 11.96
C LEU A 600 12.23 11.89 13.44
N TYR A 601 13.40 12.43 13.79
CA TYR A 601 13.71 12.82 15.17
C TYR A 601 12.73 13.89 15.71
N PHE A 602 12.41 14.93 14.92
CA PHE A 602 11.43 15.94 15.35
C PHE A 602 10.01 15.38 15.44
N GLU A 603 9.62 14.57 14.46
CA GLU A 603 8.28 13.95 14.50
C GLU A 603 8.13 13.04 15.71
N ARG A 604 9.19 12.28 16.06
CA ARG A 604 9.23 11.47 17.28
C ARG A 604 8.95 12.32 18.52
N GLN A 605 9.69 13.42 18.73
CA GLN A 605 9.52 14.27 19.91
C GLN A 605 8.11 14.88 20.00
N CYS A 606 7.56 15.27 18.85
CA CYS A 606 6.20 15.80 18.78
C CYS A 606 5.17 14.73 19.15
N LEU A 607 5.28 13.52 18.59
CA LEU A 607 4.40 12.39 18.91
C LEU A 607 4.50 11.96 20.38
N GLU A 608 5.71 11.89 20.95
CA GLU A 608 5.92 11.59 22.37
C GLU A 608 5.17 12.59 23.27
N SER A 609 5.27 13.89 22.96
CA SER A 609 4.57 14.95 23.70
C SER A 609 3.05 14.85 23.56
N GLU A 610 2.53 14.61 22.35
CA GLU A 610 1.09 14.46 22.10
C GLU A 610 0.52 13.23 22.82
N ILE A 611 1.23 12.10 22.80
CA ILE A 611 0.81 10.85 23.46
C ILE A 611 0.82 11.05 24.97
N ALA A 612 1.88 11.62 25.56
CA ALA A 612 1.98 11.85 26.99
C ALA A 612 0.80 12.68 27.54
N LEU A 613 0.37 13.71 26.80
CA LEU A 613 -0.74 14.58 27.19
C LEU A 613 -2.12 13.94 27.04
N THR A 614 -2.30 13.08 26.03
CA THR A 614 -3.64 12.59 25.66
C THR A 614 -3.93 11.18 26.14
N GLN A 615 -2.91 10.37 26.40
CA GLN A 615 -3.08 8.97 26.74
C GLN A 615 -3.90 8.75 28.01
N GLY A 616 -3.56 9.45 29.10
CA GLY A 616 -4.28 9.34 30.37
C GLY A 616 -5.77 9.65 30.21
N PRO A 617 -6.13 10.87 29.75
CA PRO A 617 -7.53 11.26 29.54
C PRO A 617 -8.30 10.32 28.61
N ILE A 618 -7.73 9.93 27.46
CA ILE A 618 -8.39 9.04 26.50
C ILE A 618 -8.61 7.65 27.10
N ASN A 619 -7.63 7.08 27.81
CA ASN A 619 -7.79 5.80 28.49
C ASN A 619 -8.90 5.85 29.53
N THR A 620 -8.94 6.91 30.35
CA THR A 620 -10.04 7.13 31.30
C THR A 620 -11.38 7.22 30.57
N TYR A 621 -11.43 7.90 29.44
CA TYR A 621 -12.66 8.02 28.66
C TYR A 621 -13.16 6.72 28.06
N VAL A 622 -12.29 5.94 27.43
CA VAL A 622 -12.61 4.62 26.88
C VAL A 622 -13.12 3.70 27.99
N THR A 623 -12.46 3.73 29.14
CA THR A 623 -12.88 2.96 30.33
C THR A 623 -14.25 3.41 30.83
N THR A 624 -14.48 4.73 30.89
CA THR A 624 -15.77 5.25 31.37
C THR A 624 -16.89 5.00 30.36
N ALA A 625 -16.63 5.03 29.06
CA ALA A 625 -17.59 4.65 28.03
C ALA A 625 -18.02 3.18 28.16
N LEU A 626 -17.07 2.27 28.45
CA LEU A 626 -17.37 0.88 28.79
C LEU A 626 -18.24 0.76 30.05
N MET A 627 -17.99 1.59 31.06
CA MET A 627 -18.80 1.63 32.28
C MET A 627 -20.24 2.03 32.01
N ILE A 628 -20.45 3.14 31.28
CA ILE A 628 -21.80 3.63 30.92
C ILE A 628 -22.53 2.56 30.12
N GLN A 629 -21.85 1.93 29.16
CA GLN A 629 -22.42 0.86 28.39
C GLN A 629 -22.88 -0.30 29.28
N LYS A 630 -22.03 -0.75 30.21
CA LYS A 630 -22.40 -1.81 31.14
C LYS A 630 -23.59 -1.39 32.00
N GLU A 631 -23.56 -0.18 32.56
CA GLU A 631 -24.67 0.37 33.35
C GLU A 631 -25.99 0.40 32.59
N ALA A 632 -25.96 0.78 31.32
CA ALA A 632 -27.12 0.76 30.44
C ALA A 632 -27.69 -0.66 30.26
N GLU A 633 -26.81 -1.65 29.99
CA GLU A 633 -27.17 -3.07 29.88
C GLU A 633 -27.81 -3.61 31.17
N ILE A 634 -27.23 -3.28 32.33
CA ILE A 634 -27.71 -3.71 33.65
C ILE A 634 -29.06 -3.09 33.96
N THR A 635 -29.19 -1.77 33.75
CA THR A 635 -30.42 -1.05 34.07
C THR A 635 -31.57 -1.54 33.18
N ALA A 636 -31.28 -1.87 31.92
CA ALA A 636 -32.25 -2.54 31.04
C ALA A 636 -32.65 -3.93 31.57
N ALA A 637 -31.68 -4.75 31.99
CA ALA A 637 -31.96 -6.08 32.54
C ALA A 637 -32.77 -6.04 33.85
N VAL A 638 -32.50 -5.08 34.74
CA VAL A 638 -33.28 -4.87 35.97
C VAL A 638 -34.71 -4.45 35.64
N LEU A 639 -34.90 -3.56 34.66
CA LEU A 639 -36.23 -3.12 34.21
C LEU A 639 -37.07 -4.28 33.65
N ASP A 640 -36.42 -5.23 32.97
CA ASP A 640 -37.08 -6.41 32.39
C ASP A 640 -37.44 -7.48 33.44
N ASN A 641 -36.59 -7.69 34.45
CA ASN A 641 -36.75 -8.78 35.43
C ASN A 641 -37.58 -8.40 36.67
N SER A 642 -37.70 -7.12 37.02
CA SER A 642 -38.31 -6.71 38.29
C SER A 642 -39.83 -6.44 38.19
N LEU A 643 -40.62 -7.23 38.93
CA LEU A 643 -42.09 -7.08 39.03
C LEU A 643 -42.51 -5.97 40.00
N ARG A 644 -41.63 -5.55 40.92
CA ARG A 644 -41.87 -4.51 41.93
C ARG A 644 -40.72 -3.50 41.95
N ALA A 645 -41.04 -2.21 41.97
CA ALA A 645 -40.06 -1.14 41.78
C ALA A 645 -39.09 -0.95 42.97
N GLN A 646 -39.48 -1.33 44.18
CA GLN A 646 -38.59 -1.28 45.35
C GLN A 646 -37.49 -2.33 45.29
N ASP A 647 -37.84 -3.58 44.96
CA ASP A 647 -36.87 -4.68 44.81
C ASP A 647 -35.87 -4.38 43.69
N ALA A 648 -36.37 -3.80 42.58
CA ALA A 648 -35.56 -3.33 41.46
C ALA A 648 -34.49 -2.29 41.88
N THR A 649 -34.83 -1.42 42.83
CA THR A 649 -33.94 -0.32 43.23
C THR A 649 -32.80 -0.82 44.11
N GLN A 650 -33.11 -1.71 45.07
CA GLN A 650 -32.09 -2.30 45.95
C GLN A 650 -31.19 -3.26 45.17
N GLU A 651 -31.78 -4.12 44.33
CA GLU A 651 -31.03 -5.02 43.43
C GLU A 651 -30.13 -4.21 42.49
N ARG A 652 -30.62 -3.10 41.94
CA ARG A 652 -29.80 -2.17 41.13
C ARG A 652 -28.64 -1.57 41.93
N LEU A 653 -28.86 -1.11 43.16
CA LEU A 653 -27.80 -0.50 43.97
C LEU A 653 -26.73 -1.50 44.39
N ASP A 654 -27.15 -2.70 44.78
CA ASP A 654 -26.23 -3.79 45.13
C ASP A 654 -25.45 -4.25 43.90
N TRP A 655 -26.11 -4.39 42.76
CA TRP A 655 -25.45 -4.71 41.48
C TRP A 655 -24.54 -3.57 41.02
N LYS A 656 -24.93 -2.28 41.17
CA LYS A 656 -24.05 -1.14 40.84
C LYS A 656 -22.81 -1.16 41.72
N ARG A 657 -22.93 -1.37 43.04
CA ARG A 657 -21.77 -1.47 43.95
C ARG A 657 -20.90 -2.67 43.60
N GLU A 658 -21.48 -3.84 43.40
CA GLU A 658 -20.76 -5.07 43.06
C GLU A 658 -20.11 -4.98 41.68
N GLY A 659 -20.80 -4.38 40.70
CA GLY A 659 -20.30 -4.15 39.35
C GLY A 659 -19.19 -3.11 39.28
N LEU A 660 -19.30 -2.01 40.02
CA LEU A 660 -18.23 -1.02 40.18
C LEU A 660 -17.03 -1.64 40.90
N ALA A 661 -17.26 -2.38 41.99
CA ALA A 661 -16.19 -3.07 42.72
C ALA A 661 -15.50 -4.11 41.82
N HIS A 662 -16.26 -4.96 41.13
CA HIS A 662 -15.73 -5.96 40.21
C HIS A 662 -15.01 -5.32 39.03
N LEU A 663 -15.48 -4.19 38.51
CA LEU A 663 -14.77 -3.49 37.44
C LEU A 663 -13.49 -2.84 37.94
N ILE A 664 -13.52 -2.17 39.10
CA ILE A 664 -12.33 -1.60 39.73
C ILE A 664 -11.32 -2.70 40.01
N ASP A 665 -11.75 -3.85 40.54
CA ASP A 665 -10.90 -5.01 40.75
C ASP A 665 -10.44 -5.64 39.45
N SER A 666 -11.29 -5.72 38.42
CA SER A 666 -10.89 -6.23 37.10
C SER A 666 -9.88 -5.30 36.43
N LEU A 667 -10.01 -3.99 36.58
CA LEU A 667 -9.07 -3.00 36.05
C LEU A 667 -7.77 -3.01 36.86
N ARG A 668 -7.83 -3.08 38.19
CA ARG A 668 -6.66 -3.23 39.06
C ARG A 668 -5.93 -4.54 38.80
N LYS A 669 -6.67 -5.63 38.67
CA LYS A 669 -6.14 -6.95 38.33
C LYS A 669 -5.56 -6.95 36.94
N GLU A 670 -6.15 -6.28 35.96
CA GLU A 670 -5.55 -6.17 34.62
C GLU A 670 -4.27 -5.33 34.64
N VAL A 671 -4.24 -4.21 35.37
CA VAL A 671 -3.03 -3.42 35.58
C VAL A 671 -1.95 -4.24 36.31
N GLN A 672 -2.34 -5.05 37.29
CA GLN A 672 -1.43 -5.91 38.03
C GLN A 672 -0.94 -7.09 37.19
N ASP A 673 -1.83 -7.80 36.48
CA ASP A 673 -1.51 -8.89 35.56
C ASP A 673 -0.58 -8.39 34.45
N GLU A 674 -0.73 -7.14 34.02
CA GLU A 674 0.12 -6.52 33.01
C GLU A 674 1.47 -6.10 33.57
N ARG A 675 1.53 -5.53 34.78
CA ARG A 675 2.79 -5.31 35.51
C ARG A 675 3.52 -6.63 35.77
N ASP A 676 2.80 -7.67 36.18
CA ASP A 676 3.35 -9.00 36.43
C ASP A 676 3.84 -9.63 35.12
N GLU A 677 3.13 -9.44 34.00
CA GLU A 677 3.57 -9.92 32.69
C GLU A 677 4.79 -9.14 32.19
N GLU A 678 4.84 -7.83 32.39
CA GLU A 678 6.02 -7.01 32.12
C GLU A 678 7.20 -7.44 32.98
N GLU A 679 7.00 -7.68 34.27
CA GLU A 679 8.01 -8.18 35.18
C GLU A 679 8.45 -9.59 34.79
N ARG A 680 7.53 -10.46 34.33
CA ARG A 680 7.87 -11.77 33.76
C ARG A 680 8.66 -11.64 32.48
N ILE A 681 8.32 -10.72 31.58
CA ILE A 681 9.07 -10.48 30.35
C ILE A 681 10.44 -9.89 30.68
N ARG A 682 10.54 -8.95 31.62
CA ARG A 682 11.82 -8.39 32.10
C ARG A 682 12.65 -9.46 32.80
N ALA A 683 12.05 -10.30 33.63
CA ALA A 683 12.71 -11.41 34.30
C ALA A 683 13.13 -12.48 33.31
N ALA A 684 12.32 -12.79 32.30
CA ALA A 684 12.64 -13.72 31.22
C ALA A 684 13.74 -13.16 30.32
N ASN A 685 13.75 -11.87 30.03
CA ASN A 685 14.81 -11.21 29.25
C ASN A 685 16.10 -11.11 30.06
N ARG A 686 16.03 -10.79 31.37
CA ARG A 686 17.19 -10.84 32.27
C ARG A 686 17.70 -12.26 32.43
N LYS A 687 16.82 -13.25 32.59
CA LYS A 687 17.17 -14.66 32.69
C LYS A 687 17.76 -15.16 31.38
N ALA A 688 17.19 -14.84 30.22
CA ALA A 688 17.74 -15.18 28.91
C ALA A 688 19.07 -14.46 28.64
N SER A 689 19.24 -13.22 29.14
CA SER A 689 20.50 -12.49 29.07
C SER A 689 21.56 -13.11 29.98
N LEU A 690 21.21 -13.47 31.21
CA LEU A 690 22.08 -14.14 32.18
C LEU A 690 22.39 -15.59 31.76
N GLU A 691 21.44 -16.32 31.22
CA GLU A 691 21.63 -17.66 30.65
C GLU A 691 22.43 -17.58 29.36
N SER A 692 22.21 -16.57 28.52
CA SER A 692 23.06 -16.34 27.34
C SER A 692 24.47 -15.92 27.75
N ALA A 693 24.65 -15.19 28.85
CA ALA A 693 25.95 -14.78 29.37
C ALA A 693 26.67 -15.93 30.07
N ALA A 694 25.97 -16.72 30.89
CA ALA A 694 26.49 -17.91 31.56
C ALA A 694 26.78 -19.03 30.56
N ALA A 695 25.92 -19.24 29.57
CA ALA A 695 26.21 -20.11 28.44
C ALA A 695 27.41 -19.57 27.65
N LEU A 696 27.53 -18.25 27.41
CA LEU A 696 28.73 -17.69 26.80
C LEU A 696 29.99 -17.98 27.63
N GLU A 697 29.90 -17.90 28.96
CA GLU A 697 31.02 -18.08 29.89
C GLU A 697 31.43 -19.56 30.03
N GLU A 698 30.46 -20.47 30.09
CA GLU A 698 30.67 -21.92 30.13
C GLU A 698 31.16 -22.46 28.78
N LEU A 699 30.66 -21.89 27.67
CA LEU A 699 31.22 -22.13 26.34
C LEU A 699 32.61 -21.51 26.18
N GLN A 700 32.88 -20.29 26.65
CA GLN A 700 34.22 -19.70 26.65
C GLN A 700 35.25 -20.55 27.43
N LYS A 701 34.83 -21.28 28.47
CA LYS A 701 35.68 -22.23 29.23
C LYS A 701 36.07 -23.45 28.39
N SER A 702 35.23 -23.88 27.45
CA SER A 702 35.59 -24.84 26.41
C SER A 702 36.29 -24.09 25.27
N GLN A 703 37.63 -23.99 25.27
CA GLN A 703 38.40 -23.27 24.24
C GLN A 703 38.03 -23.61 22.78
N HIS A 704 37.35 -24.74 22.53
CA HIS A 704 37.07 -25.27 21.20
C HIS A 704 35.58 -25.42 20.85
N TRP A 705 34.65 -24.81 21.61
CA TRP A 705 33.22 -25.02 21.34
C TRP A 705 32.76 -24.56 19.95
N LYS A 706 33.37 -23.48 19.44
CA LYS A 706 33.09 -22.98 18.08
C LYS A 706 33.51 -23.98 17.02
N ILE A 707 34.58 -24.74 17.32
CA ILE A 707 35.08 -25.80 16.45
C ILE A 707 34.09 -26.95 16.42
N HIS A 708 33.62 -27.38 17.59
CA HIS A 708 32.60 -28.42 17.70
C HIS A 708 31.27 -28.03 17.05
N LEU A 709 30.78 -26.81 17.27
CA LEU A 709 29.58 -26.31 16.58
C LEU A 709 29.78 -26.28 15.06
N GLY A 710 30.96 -25.88 14.59
CA GLY A 710 31.32 -25.93 13.18
C GLY A 710 31.32 -27.34 12.60
N ILE A 711 31.78 -28.33 13.37
CA ILE A 711 31.74 -29.76 13.04
C ILE A 711 30.28 -30.26 13.00
N ASP A 712 29.48 -29.94 14.01
CA ASP A 712 28.06 -30.34 14.10
C ASP A 712 27.25 -29.78 12.91
N ILE A 713 27.46 -28.51 12.55
CA ILE A 713 26.83 -27.88 11.35
C ILE A 713 27.30 -28.57 10.07
N ALA A 714 28.59 -28.88 9.95
CA ALA A 714 29.13 -29.55 8.77
C ALA A 714 28.59 -30.98 8.61
N ASN A 715 28.45 -31.73 9.70
CA ASN A 715 27.80 -33.05 9.72
C ASN A 715 26.32 -32.96 9.35
N ALA A 716 25.59 -32.00 9.92
CA ALA A 716 24.18 -31.76 9.56
C ALA A 716 24.02 -31.43 8.06
N ILE A 717 24.89 -30.57 7.51
CA ILE A 717 24.88 -30.24 6.07
C ILE A 717 25.21 -31.46 5.19
N LEU A 718 26.07 -32.37 5.65
CA LEU A 718 26.36 -33.62 4.93
C LEU A 718 25.15 -34.57 4.88
N ALA A 719 24.30 -34.55 5.91
CA ALA A 719 23.05 -35.31 5.95
C ALA A 719 21.95 -34.72 5.03
N ALA A 720 22.11 -33.46 4.62
CA ALA A 720 21.25 -32.83 3.63
C ALA A 720 21.61 -33.32 2.22
N VAL A 721 20.89 -34.33 1.73
CA VAL A 721 21.04 -34.80 0.35
C VAL A 721 20.07 -33.99 -0.53
N PRO A 722 20.55 -33.09 -1.40
CA PRO A 722 19.67 -32.42 -2.33
C PRO A 722 19.03 -33.44 -3.28
N SER A 723 17.71 -33.50 -3.29
CA SER A 723 16.96 -34.30 -4.26
C SER A 723 17.32 -33.86 -5.68
N PRO A 724 17.39 -34.78 -6.67
CA PRO A 724 17.57 -34.42 -8.07
C PRO A 724 16.51 -33.44 -8.60
N ALA A 725 15.35 -33.36 -7.94
CA ALA A 725 14.25 -32.45 -8.26
C ALA A 725 14.26 -31.14 -7.42
N ALA A 726 15.25 -30.93 -6.54
CA ALA A 726 15.32 -29.73 -5.73
C ALA A 726 15.61 -28.49 -6.61
N PRO A 727 14.92 -27.35 -6.38
CA PRO A 727 15.20 -26.11 -7.08
C PRO A 727 16.68 -25.72 -6.97
N ILE A 728 17.27 -25.21 -8.05
CA ILE A 728 18.70 -24.85 -8.09
C ILE A 728 19.07 -23.86 -6.98
N ALA A 729 18.16 -22.94 -6.64
CA ALA A 729 18.32 -21.99 -5.55
C ALA A 729 18.54 -22.70 -4.21
N ASP A 730 17.76 -23.74 -3.90
CA ASP A 730 17.89 -24.46 -2.65
C ASP A 730 19.20 -25.26 -2.61
N VAL A 731 19.60 -25.91 -3.71
CA VAL A 731 20.92 -26.57 -3.82
C VAL A 731 22.07 -25.56 -3.66
N MET A 732 21.92 -24.34 -4.17
CA MET A 732 22.90 -23.26 -3.99
C MET A 732 22.97 -22.76 -2.54
N ILE A 733 21.87 -22.75 -1.77
CA ILE A 733 21.90 -22.45 -0.33
C ILE A 733 22.76 -23.50 0.38
N TRP A 734 22.49 -24.78 0.15
CA TRP A 734 23.20 -25.88 0.79
C TRP A 734 24.69 -25.91 0.41
N ALA A 735 25.01 -25.78 -0.88
CA ALA A 735 26.39 -25.63 -1.38
C ALA A 735 27.11 -24.45 -0.73
N ARG A 736 26.43 -23.33 -0.56
CA ARG A 736 27.01 -22.15 0.07
C ARG A 736 27.27 -22.35 1.57
N GLN A 737 26.34 -22.93 2.32
CA GLN A 737 26.57 -23.21 3.73
C GLN A 737 27.71 -24.23 3.90
N ALA A 738 27.79 -25.26 3.04
CA ALA A 738 28.90 -26.22 2.98
C ALA A 738 30.27 -25.54 2.71
N ILE A 739 30.33 -24.62 1.74
CA ILE A 739 31.55 -23.85 1.45
C ILE A 739 31.97 -22.99 2.63
N ARG A 740 31.01 -22.30 3.26
CA ARG A 740 31.27 -21.38 4.39
C ARG A 740 31.80 -22.14 5.59
N ILE A 741 31.11 -23.21 6.01
CA ILE A 741 31.57 -24.02 7.14
C ILE A 741 32.91 -24.70 6.81
N GLY A 742 33.10 -25.18 5.58
CA GLY A 742 34.37 -25.75 5.13
C GLY A 742 35.53 -24.73 5.05
N ARG A 743 35.26 -23.44 4.81
CA ARG A 743 36.27 -22.37 4.90
C ARG A 743 36.60 -22.04 6.34
N PHE A 744 35.59 -21.91 7.20
CA PHE A 744 35.76 -21.69 8.63
C PHE A 744 36.67 -22.77 9.24
N LEU A 745 36.34 -24.05 9.03
CA LEU A 745 37.12 -25.18 9.52
C LEU A 745 38.55 -25.23 8.95
N ARG A 746 38.74 -24.95 7.65
CA ARG A 746 40.09 -24.87 7.04
C ARG A 746 40.91 -23.68 7.55
N ASN A 747 40.29 -22.55 7.86
CA ASN A 747 40.98 -21.40 8.42
C ASN A 747 41.48 -21.69 9.83
N LEU A 748 40.66 -22.36 10.65
CA LEU A 748 41.07 -22.84 11.97
C LEU A 748 42.26 -23.81 11.88
N LEU A 749 42.21 -24.76 10.94
CA LEU A 749 43.32 -25.68 10.65
C LEU A 749 44.59 -24.93 10.23
N ARG A 750 44.49 -23.95 9.33
CA ARG A 750 45.65 -23.17 8.83
C ARG A 750 46.28 -22.30 9.90
N ARG A 751 45.48 -21.74 10.81
CA ARG A 751 45.97 -20.91 11.91
C ARG A 751 46.55 -21.74 13.07
N GLY A 752 46.43 -23.07 13.02
CA GLY A 752 46.85 -23.93 14.12
C GLY A 752 45.96 -23.79 15.37
N GLU A 753 44.74 -23.24 15.21
CA GLU A 753 43.78 -23.00 16.30
C GLU A 753 42.96 -24.26 16.64
N MET A 754 43.18 -25.36 15.92
CA MET A 754 42.43 -26.61 16.06
C MET A 754 43.16 -27.64 16.93
N PRO A 755 42.50 -28.25 17.93
CA PRO A 755 43.08 -29.33 18.73
C PRO A 755 43.54 -30.49 17.87
N ALA A 756 44.69 -31.08 18.19
CA ALA A 756 45.25 -32.21 17.45
C ALA A 756 44.26 -33.37 17.27
N GLN A 757 43.40 -33.60 18.27
CA GLN A 757 42.36 -34.63 18.26
C GLN A 757 41.25 -34.38 17.21
N LEU A 758 40.99 -33.11 16.86
CA LEU A 758 39.94 -32.72 15.90
C LEU A 758 40.49 -32.45 14.50
N VAL A 759 41.82 -32.40 14.33
CA VAL A 759 42.45 -32.12 13.03
C VAL A 759 42.07 -33.18 12.00
N GLU A 760 42.18 -34.47 12.37
CA GLU A 760 41.85 -35.58 11.48
C GLU A 760 40.36 -35.59 11.14
N GLU A 761 39.48 -35.48 12.14
CA GLU A 761 38.03 -35.41 11.95
C GLU A 761 37.65 -34.25 11.03
N THR A 762 38.22 -33.06 11.24
CA THR A 762 37.93 -31.88 10.43
C THR A 762 38.47 -32.02 9.01
N GLN A 763 39.63 -32.63 8.80
CA GLN A 763 40.17 -32.91 7.47
C GLN A 763 39.28 -33.90 6.71
N VAL A 764 38.84 -34.96 7.36
CA VAL A 764 37.88 -35.93 6.80
C VAL A 764 36.56 -35.23 6.47
N LEU A 765 36.04 -34.41 7.39
CA LEU A 765 34.78 -33.72 7.23
C LEU A 765 34.79 -32.68 6.10
N THR A 766 35.85 -31.88 6.02
CA THR A 766 36.03 -30.91 4.93
C THR A 766 36.26 -31.62 3.59
N GLY A 767 36.93 -32.77 3.58
CA GLY A 767 37.04 -33.64 2.41
C GLY A 767 35.71 -34.26 2.00
N ASN A 768 34.88 -34.68 2.96
CA ASN A 768 33.54 -35.19 2.72
C ASN A 768 32.62 -34.11 2.19
N LEU A 769 32.62 -32.90 2.77
CA LEU A 769 31.86 -31.76 2.27
C LEU A 769 32.26 -31.44 0.83
N HIS A 770 33.57 -31.45 0.52
CA HIS A 770 34.04 -31.21 -0.83
C HIS A 770 33.55 -32.28 -1.81
N ARG A 771 33.71 -33.56 -1.47
CA ARG A 771 33.22 -34.69 -2.29
C ARG A 771 31.70 -34.65 -2.47
N SER A 772 30.94 -34.38 -1.40
CA SER A 772 29.48 -34.25 -1.47
C SER A 772 29.06 -33.11 -2.38
N MET A 773 29.71 -31.93 -2.27
CA MET A 773 29.47 -30.82 -3.20
C MET A 773 29.79 -31.18 -4.66
N ASP A 774 30.83 -32.00 -4.92
CA ASP A 774 31.15 -32.49 -6.27
C ASP A 774 30.07 -33.46 -6.82
N THR A 775 29.38 -34.15 -5.92
CA THR A 775 28.23 -35.03 -6.25
C THR A 775 26.90 -34.29 -6.33
N TRP A 776 26.78 -33.09 -5.74
CA TRP A 776 25.61 -32.20 -5.86
C TRP A 776 25.53 -31.59 -7.26
N ARG A 777 25.29 -32.45 -8.26
CA ARG A 777 25.15 -32.06 -9.65
C ARG A 777 23.70 -31.73 -9.94
N THR A 778 23.36 -30.46 -9.90
CA THR A 778 22.19 -29.97 -10.65
C THR A 778 22.57 -29.92 -12.12
N ARG A 779 21.66 -30.32 -13.03
CA ARG A 779 21.88 -30.17 -14.48
C ARG A 779 21.82 -28.69 -14.83
N VAL A 780 22.91 -27.96 -14.60
CA VAL A 780 23.09 -26.61 -15.14
C VAL A 780 23.43 -26.76 -16.62
N PRO A 781 22.60 -26.22 -17.54
CA PRO A 781 22.90 -26.22 -18.98
C PRO A 781 24.33 -25.71 -19.23
N ARG A 782 25.07 -26.36 -20.14
CA ARG A 782 26.50 -26.05 -20.39
C ARG A 782 26.72 -24.56 -20.70
N SER A 783 25.78 -23.93 -21.40
CA SER A 783 25.80 -22.48 -21.70
C SER A 783 25.86 -21.58 -20.48
N ILE A 784 25.11 -21.87 -19.41
CA ILE A 784 25.10 -21.07 -18.18
C ILE A 784 26.39 -21.29 -17.39
N ARG A 785 26.93 -22.50 -17.44
CA ARG A 785 28.20 -22.86 -16.78
C ARG A 785 29.38 -22.15 -17.42
N ASP A 786 29.45 -22.17 -18.75
CA ASP A 786 30.52 -21.53 -19.52
C ASP A 786 30.40 -19.99 -19.47
N TRP A 787 29.18 -19.46 -19.36
CA TRP A 787 28.96 -18.03 -19.14
C TRP A 787 29.37 -17.56 -17.73
N ALA A 788 29.13 -18.38 -16.71
CA ALA A 788 29.42 -18.03 -15.32
C ALA A 788 30.90 -18.24 -14.94
N SER A 789 31.63 -19.13 -15.62
CA SER A 789 33.04 -19.45 -15.31
C SER A 789 33.99 -18.26 -15.48
N ASP A 790 33.60 -17.30 -16.33
CA ASP A 790 34.46 -16.22 -16.78
C ASP A 790 34.09 -14.86 -16.16
N LYS A 791 33.13 -14.85 -15.22
CA LYS A 791 32.52 -13.62 -14.66
C LYS A 791 32.64 -13.52 -13.15
N THR A 792 32.80 -12.29 -12.66
CA THR A 792 32.84 -12.02 -11.21
C THR A 792 31.45 -12.13 -10.58
N PRO A 793 31.34 -12.41 -9.27
CA PRO A 793 30.03 -12.53 -8.60
C PRO A 793 29.11 -11.32 -8.81
N GLN A 794 29.61 -10.09 -8.77
CA GLN A 794 28.80 -8.88 -9.05
C GLN A 794 28.35 -8.79 -10.51
N GLN A 795 29.14 -9.26 -11.47
CA GLN A 795 28.76 -9.32 -12.88
C GLN A 795 27.75 -10.44 -13.15
N ILE A 796 27.84 -11.55 -12.41
CA ILE A 796 26.81 -12.59 -12.43
C ILE A 796 25.50 -12.01 -11.89
N LEU A 797 25.52 -11.22 -10.81
CA LEU A 797 24.33 -10.57 -10.26
C LEU A 797 23.74 -9.50 -11.16
N GLY A 798 24.58 -8.62 -11.72
CA GLY A 798 24.16 -7.64 -12.71
C GLY A 798 23.64 -8.30 -13.99
N GLY A 799 24.29 -9.38 -14.42
CA GLY A 799 23.89 -10.18 -15.57
C GLY A 799 22.61 -10.98 -15.35
N LEU A 800 22.38 -11.53 -14.14
CA LEU A 800 21.12 -12.19 -13.77
C LEU A 800 19.98 -11.16 -13.63
N GLY A 801 20.27 -9.96 -13.12
CA GLY A 801 19.32 -8.85 -13.10
C GLY A 801 18.96 -8.36 -14.52
N GLN A 802 19.93 -8.32 -15.43
CA GLN A 802 19.70 -8.02 -16.85
C GLN A 802 18.98 -9.15 -17.58
N MET A 803 19.35 -10.41 -17.35
CA MET A 803 18.64 -11.57 -17.87
C MET A 803 17.23 -11.66 -17.31
N ARG A 804 16.89 -11.09 -16.15
CA ARG A 804 15.49 -10.97 -15.68
C ARG A 804 14.69 -9.98 -16.55
N GLY A 805 15.33 -8.90 -17.01
CA GLY A 805 14.73 -7.96 -17.95
C GLY A 805 14.66 -8.50 -19.38
N GLU A 806 15.67 -9.27 -19.80
CA GLU A 806 15.78 -9.83 -21.15
C GLU A 806 15.05 -11.18 -21.29
N SER A 807 14.91 -11.99 -20.23
CA SER A 807 14.15 -13.26 -20.26
C SER A 807 12.65 -13.02 -20.31
N GLU A 808 12.15 -11.90 -19.76
CA GLU A 808 10.76 -11.47 -19.98
C GLU A 808 10.52 -11.03 -21.46
N GLU A 809 11.57 -10.56 -22.14
CA GLU A 809 11.55 -10.26 -23.59
C GLU A 809 11.73 -11.53 -24.45
N ILE A 810 12.61 -12.46 -24.06
CA ILE A 810 12.91 -13.70 -24.77
C ILE A 810 11.82 -14.75 -24.54
N GLU A 811 11.17 -14.86 -23.37
CA GLU A 811 9.97 -15.69 -23.18
C GLU A 811 8.79 -15.14 -23.97
N ALA A 812 8.65 -13.82 -24.10
CA ALA A 812 7.66 -13.23 -25.00
C ALA A 812 7.94 -13.53 -26.48
N GLU A 813 9.20 -13.73 -26.85
CA GLU A 813 9.68 -14.09 -28.20
C GLU A 813 9.62 -15.61 -28.46
N LEU A 814 9.96 -16.45 -27.47
CA LEU A 814 9.85 -17.92 -27.51
C LEU A 814 8.39 -18.36 -27.46
N ASP A 815 7.53 -17.73 -26.66
CA ASP A 815 6.08 -17.95 -26.72
C ASP A 815 5.51 -17.56 -28.09
N ALA A 816 6.14 -16.62 -28.81
CA ALA A 816 5.75 -16.25 -30.17
C ALA A 816 6.23 -17.27 -31.21
N VAL A 817 7.35 -17.95 -30.96
CA VAL A 817 7.90 -19.03 -31.81
C VAL A 817 7.21 -20.38 -31.53
N GLU A 818 6.89 -20.69 -30.28
CA GLU A 818 6.15 -21.90 -29.88
C GLU A 818 4.68 -21.81 -30.35
N ARG A 819 4.06 -20.62 -30.31
CA ARG A 819 2.78 -20.33 -31.00
C ARG A 819 2.86 -20.44 -32.53
N ALA A 820 4.05 -20.34 -33.12
CA ALA A 820 4.24 -20.56 -34.55
C ALA A 820 4.46 -22.06 -34.89
N GLY A 821 5.04 -22.84 -33.97
CA GLY A 821 5.26 -24.29 -34.12
C GLY A 821 4.03 -25.15 -33.78
N GLU A 822 3.24 -24.77 -32.77
CA GLU A 822 2.03 -25.51 -32.38
C GLU A 822 0.88 -25.38 -33.41
N ALA A 823 0.93 -24.36 -34.28
CA ALA A 823 -0.01 -24.20 -35.38
C ALA A 823 0.15 -25.24 -36.50
N GLU A 824 1.22 -26.05 -36.50
CA GLU A 824 1.53 -27.02 -37.56
C GLU A 824 1.24 -28.49 -37.18
N HIS A 825 0.83 -28.81 -35.94
CA HIS A 825 0.65 -30.20 -35.48
C HIS A 825 -0.73 -30.59 -34.93
N GLN A 826 -1.76 -29.76 -35.09
CA GLN A 826 -3.13 -30.18 -34.75
C GLN A 826 -4.13 -29.87 -35.86
N ALA A 827 -4.17 -30.76 -36.84
CA ALA A 827 -5.31 -30.91 -37.73
C ALA A 827 -5.66 -32.40 -37.89
N THR A 828 -6.57 -32.91 -37.04
CA THR A 828 -7.64 -33.87 -37.43
C THR A 828 -8.63 -34.09 -36.26
N PRO A 829 -9.94 -34.25 -36.52
CA PRO A 829 -10.96 -34.39 -35.48
C PRO A 829 -11.62 -35.78 -35.41
N GLY A 830 -12.29 -36.05 -34.27
CA GLY A 830 -13.23 -37.16 -34.04
C GLY A 830 -12.77 -38.06 -32.89
N VAL A 831 -13.60 -38.58 -31.97
CA VAL A 831 -15.01 -38.95 -32.02
C VAL A 831 -15.58 -39.00 -30.58
N GLU A 832 -16.92 -38.92 -30.49
CA GLU A 832 -17.82 -39.15 -29.35
C GLU A 832 -17.49 -40.35 -28.45
N GLU A 833 -17.90 -40.32 -27.17
CA GLU A 833 -18.70 -41.41 -26.59
C GLU A 833 -19.37 -41.07 -25.23
N GLN A 834 -20.51 -41.73 -25.00
CA GLN A 834 -21.50 -41.57 -23.94
C GLN A 834 -21.28 -42.51 -22.74
N GLY A 835 -21.96 -42.21 -21.62
CA GLY A 835 -22.38 -43.17 -20.58
C GLY A 835 -21.33 -43.47 -19.49
N THR A 836 -21.64 -43.80 -18.23
CA THR A 836 -22.85 -44.30 -17.57
C THR A 836 -22.71 -44.17 -16.04
N ALA A 837 -23.83 -44.41 -15.34
CA ALA A 837 -24.09 -44.32 -13.91
C ALA A 837 -23.23 -45.20 -12.96
N GLY A 838 -23.25 -44.86 -11.66
CA GLY A 838 -22.80 -45.74 -10.58
C GLY A 838 -23.13 -45.19 -9.18
N GLN A 839 -24.20 -45.70 -8.59
CA GLN A 839 -24.74 -45.46 -7.25
C GLN A 839 -24.40 -46.69 -6.37
N VAL A 840 -23.89 -46.53 -5.14
CA VAL A 840 -23.91 -47.59 -4.11
C VAL A 840 -23.99 -47.00 -2.68
N ASP A 841 -24.99 -47.48 -1.93
CA ASP A 841 -25.25 -47.35 -0.49
C ASP A 841 -24.42 -48.32 0.37
N HIS A 842 -24.21 -48.03 1.67
CA HIS A 842 -24.53 -48.96 2.79
C HIS A 842 -24.27 -48.36 4.22
N GLN A 843 -25.37 -48.18 4.98
CA GLN A 843 -25.74 -48.72 6.32
C GLN A 843 -24.65 -49.15 7.36
N VAL A 844 -24.65 -48.65 8.64
CA VAL A 844 -25.47 -48.96 9.87
C VAL A 844 -24.81 -50.04 10.79
N THR A 845 -24.14 -49.67 11.92
CA THR A 845 -24.51 -49.67 13.38
C THR A 845 -23.68 -50.71 14.23
N PRO A 846 -23.90 -50.94 15.57
CA PRO A 846 -23.19 -50.29 16.69
C PRO A 846 -22.70 -51.25 17.83
N GLY A 847 -22.17 -50.71 18.94
CA GLY A 847 -22.00 -51.42 20.23
C GLY A 847 -20.63 -51.19 20.88
N VAL A 848 -20.36 -51.29 22.19
CA VAL A 848 -21.10 -51.54 23.45
C VAL A 848 -20.18 -51.04 24.60
N GLU A 849 -20.79 -50.75 25.75
CA GLU A 849 -20.30 -50.39 27.08
C GLU A 849 -19.06 -51.15 27.63
N THR A 850 -18.33 -50.56 28.58
CA THR A 850 -18.08 -51.17 29.91
C THR A 850 -17.43 -50.20 30.91
N ALA A 851 -17.81 -50.40 32.18
CA ALA A 851 -17.51 -49.63 33.37
C ALA A 851 -16.15 -50.00 34.02
N GLY A 852 -15.68 -49.15 34.93
CA GLY A 852 -14.60 -49.46 35.88
C GLY A 852 -14.46 -48.37 36.95
N GLN A 853 -14.91 -48.69 38.17
CA GLN A 853 -14.96 -47.86 39.38
C GLN A 853 -13.86 -48.29 40.37
N VAL A 854 -13.67 -47.47 41.43
CA VAL A 854 -12.95 -47.67 42.73
C VAL A 854 -11.40 -47.61 42.67
N ASP A 855 -10.64 -46.95 43.56
CA ASP A 855 -10.75 -46.72 45.01
C ASP A 855 -9.99 -45.45 45.52
N HIS A 856 -10.49 -44.87 46.62
CA HIS A 856 -9.77 -43.99 47.57
C HIS A 856 -9.04 -44.85 48.64
N PRO A 857 -8.03 -44.32 49.36
CA PRO A 857 -8.33 -43.76 50.69
C PRO A 857 -7.48 -42.54 51.12
N ALA A 858 -8.05 -41.84 52.12
CA ALA A 858 -7.52 -40.73 52.92
C ALA A 858 -6.33 -41.15 53.83
N THR A 859 -5.51 -40.28 54.44
CA THR A 859 -5.81 -39.39 55.59
C THR A 859 -4.53 -38.71 56.13
N SER A 860 -4.72 -37.58 56.85
CA SER A 860 -3.89 -37.00 57.95
C SER A 860 -2.56 -36.30 57.58
N SER A 861 -2.08 -35.22 58.21
CA SER A 861 -2.47 -34.44 59.41
C SER A 861 -1.66 -33.14 59.48
N VAL A 862 -2.30 -32.07 59.97
CA VAL A 862 -1.85 -31.08 60.99
C VAL A 862 -0.37 -30.67 61.06
N GLU A 863 -0.09 -29.37 60.93
CA GLU A 863 0.64 -28.59 61.93
C GLU A 863 0.38 -27.07 61.79
N GLU A 864 0.43 -26.40 62.92
CA GLU A 864 -0.10 -25.08 63.30
C GLU A 864 1.08 -24.23 63.81
N GLU A 865 1.15 -22.93 63.47
CA GLU A 865 1.59 -21.83 64.39
C GLU A 865 1.52 -20.43 63.73
N GLN A 866 1.17 -19.43 64.56
CA GLN A 866 0.86 -18.00 64.29
C GLN A 866 2.09 -17.06 64.47
N PRO A 867 1.95 -15.71 64.63
CA PRO A 867 1.49 -14.61 63.75
C PRO A 867 2.58 -13.51 63.56
N PRO A 868 2.29 -12.34 62.94
CA PRO A 868 2.18 -11.14 63.80
C PRO A 868 1.15 -10.07 63.37
N THR A 869 0.80 -9.26 64.35
CA THR A 869 -0.01 -8.03 64.34
C THR A 869 0.79 -6.77 64.00
N SER A 870 0.25 -5.89 63.15
CA SER A 870 0.19 -4.44 63.38
C SER A 870 -0.74 -3.80 62.35
N GLY A 871 -1.83 -3.19 62.81
CA GLY A 871 -2.86 -2.60 61.97
C GLY A 871 -2.46 -1.26 61.38
N GLU A 872 -2.62 -1.13 60.07
CA GLU A 872 -3.02 0.11 59.43
C GLU A 872 -4.52 0.02 59.14
N MET A 873 -5.26 1.05 59.55
CA MET A 873 -6.68 1.20 59.25
C MET A 873 -6.89 1.13 57.74
N GLY A 874 -7.66 0.12 57.33
CA GLY A 874 -7.99 -0.14 55.93
C GLY A 874 -8.84 0.97 55.32
N LEU A 875 -8.61 1.17 54.02
CA LEU A 875 -9.27 2.13 53.12
C LEU A 875 -10.78 1.87 52.89
N PHE A 876 -11.46 1.13 53.77
CA PHE A 876 -12.83 0.66 53.60
C PHE A 876 -13.89 1.49 54.31
N ASP A 877 -13.50 2.56 55.00
CA ASP A 877 -14.42 3.51 55.64
C ASP A 877 -14.56 4.84 54.89
N LYS A 878 -14.11 4.92 53.63
CA LYS A 878 -14.12 6.16 52.84
C LYS A 878 -15.41 6.34 52.03
N SER A 879 -15.96 7.55 52.05
CA SER A 879 -17.18 7.90 51.31
C SER A 879 -16.91 8.09 49.80
N ILE A 880 -17.97 8.07 48.98
CA ILE A 880 -17.89 8.33 47.53
C ILE A 880 -17.29 9.71 47.23
N GLU A 881 -17.56 10.73 48.05
CA GLU A 881 -16.90 12.03 47.95
C GLU A 881 -15.37 11.95 48.09
N GLU A 882 -14.84 11.16 49.02
CA GLU A 882 -13.39 11.02 49.25
C GLU A 882 -12.67 10.26 48.13
N VAL A 883 -13.39 9.37 47.44
CA VAL A 883 -12.86 8.66 46.25
C VAL A 883 -12.79 9.59 45.04
N ILE A 884 -13.74 10.51 44.90
CA ILE A 884 -13.78 11.50 43.81
C ILE A 884 -12.68 12.57 44.02
N GLU A 885 -12.47 13.03 45.25
CA GLU A 885 -11.39 13.97 45.60
C GLU A 885 -9.98 13.38 45.36
N HIS A 886 -9.82 12.06 45.51
CA HIS A 886 -8.58 11.35 45.19
C HIS A 886 -8.30 11.22 43.69
N LEU A 887 -9.34 11.17 42.85
CA LEU A 887 -9.21 11.17 41.39
C LEU A 887 -8.86 12.56 40.83
N GLU A 888 -9.18 13.62 41.58
CA GLU A 888 -8.89 15.01 41.22
C GLU A 888 -7.48 15.48 41.66
N THR A 889 -6.75 14.70 42.47
CA THR A 889 -5.46 15.07 43.09
C THR A 889 -4.23 14.30 42.57
N ILE A 890 -4.31 13.63 41.42
CA ILE A 890 -3.20 12.87 40.85
C ILE A 890 -2.14 13.81 40.25
N ASP A 891 -0.97 13.92 40.90
CA ASP A 891 0.20 14.64 40.39
C ASP A 891 1.12 13.73 39.54
N VAL A 892 1.71 14.29 38.48
CA VAL A 892 2.40 13.58 37.39
C VAL A 892 3.86 13.23 37.76
N PRO A 893 4.32 11.96 37.63
CA PRO A 893 5.72 11.61 37.91
C PRO A 893 6.67 11.93 36.74
N ILE A 894 7.90 12.33 37.10
CA ILE A 894 9.06 12.57 36.23
C ILE A 894 10.02 11.37 36.39
N GLU A 895 10.22 10.57 35.33
CA GLU A 895 11.47 9.90 34.88
C GLU A 895 11.22 8.64 34.00
N GLU A 896 12.11 8.45 33.01
CA GLU A 896 12.14 7.50 31.87
C GLU A 896 13.31 6.46 32.02
N PRO A 897 13.54 5.48 31.10
CA PRO A 897 12.63 4.68 30.26
C PRO A 897 13.04 3.18 30.11
N GLY A 898 12.15 2.36 29.51
CA GLY A 898 12.54 1.12 28.81
C GLY A 898 11.39 0.14 28.49
N ASP A 899 10.89 0.20 27.26
CA ASP A 899 10.03 -0.77 26.51
C ASP A 899 8.50 -0.86 26.83
N LEU A 900 7.86 0.22 27.32
CA LEU A 900 6.54 0.20 28.03
C LEU A 900 5.49 1.24 27.54
N GLU A 901 5.56 1.66 26.28
CA GLU A 901 5.26 3.08 25.94
C GLU A 901 3.80 3.49 25.72
N LEU A 902 2.84 2.59 25.92
CA LEU A 902 1.56 3.01 26.49
C LEU A 902 1.55 2.44 27.91
N ASN A 903 1.51 3.28 28.95
CA ASN A 903 1.25 2.88 30.35
C ASN A 903 0.12 1.82 30.52
N VAL A 904 -0.80 1.71 29.55
CA VAL A 904 -1.83 0.65 29.41
C VAL A 904 -2.10 0.39 27.90
N PRO A 905 -2.01 -0.84 27.36
CA PRO A 905 -2.24 -1.14 25.95
C PRO A 905 -3.74 -1.03 25.61
N MET A 906 -4.09 0.17 25.16
CA MET A 906 -5.43 0.57 24.75
C MET A 906 -6.06 -0.33 23.67
N SER A 907 -5.26 -1.03 22.85
CA SER A 907 -5.78 -1.97 21.85
C SER A 907 -6.65 -3.09 22.42
N LYS A 908 -6.42 -3.53 23.67
CA LYS A 908 -7.26 -4.54 24.34
C LYS A 908 -8.59 -3.92 24.76
N THR A 909 -8.55 -2.73 25.36
CA THR A 909 -9.74 -2.00 25.82
C THR A 909 -10.61 -1.55 24.66
N LEU A 910 -10.02 -1.06 23.56
CA LEU A 910 -10.72 -0.76 22.31
C LEU A 910 -11.34 -2.02 21.70
N ARG A 911 -10.62 -3.14 21.66
CA ARG A 911 -11.19 -4.42 21.21
C ARG A 911 -12.36 -4.86 22.08
N LYS A 912 -12.32 -4.65 23.41
CA LYS A 912 -13.45 -4.93 24.30
C LYS A 912 -14.64 -4.01 24.01
N LEU A 913 -14.39 -2.71 23.84
CA LEU A 913 -15.41 -1.73 23.48
C LEU A 913 -16.08 -2.10 22.15
N ILE A 914 -15.29 -2.35 21.11
CA ILE A 914 -15.77 -2.79 19.79
C ILE A 914 -16.51 -4.14 19.88
N LYS A 915 -15.98 -5.11 20.64
CA LYS A 915 -16.59 -6.45 20.78
C LYS A 915 -17.92 -6.40 21.52
N ASN A 916 -18.09 -5.45 22.44
CA ASN A 916 -19.28 -5.32 23.25
C ASN A 916 -20.36 -4.47 22.59
N GLU A 917 -20.19 -3.94 21.38
CA GLU A 917 -21.11 -3.03 20.66
C GLU A 917 -22.58 -3.06 21.16
N VAL A 918 -23.04 -1.90 21.67
CA VAL A 918 -24.36 -1.74 22.32
C VAL A 918 -25.45 -2.28 21.40
N ARG A 919 -26.02 -3.43 21.77
CA ARG A 919 -27.17 -3.99 21.07
C ARG A 919 -28.41 -3.25 21.49
N VAL A 920 -28.95 -2.41 20.61
CA VAL A 920 -30.34 -1.96 20.73
C VAL A 920 -31.23 -3.15 20.37
N GLU A 921 -31.55 -3.99 21.36
CA GLU A 921 -32.45 -5.12 21.15
C GLU A 921 -33.88 -4.60 20.95
N THR A 922 -34.36 -4.61 19.71
CA THR A 922 -35.79 -4.76 19.46
C THR A 922 -36.16 -6.21 19.79
N SER A 923 -36.85 -6.41 20.91
CA SER A 923 -37.30 -7.69 21.47
C SER A 923 -37.48 -8.85 20.45
N GLY A 924 -36.64 -9.87 20.53
CA GLY A 924 -36.78 -11.13 19.76
C GLY A 924 -35.57 -12.08 19.88
N GLU A 925 -35.76 -13.20 20.58
CA GLU A 925 -34.79 -14.19 21.11
C GLU A 925 -33.73 -14.79 20.15
N ARG A 926 -32.50 -15.07 20.66
CA ARG A 926 -31.89 -16.43 20.82
C ARG A 926 -30.40 -16.47 21.23
N ARG A 927 -30.00 -17.61 21.84
CA ARG A 927 -28.74 -17.98 22.55
C ARG A 927 -27.45 -18.10 21.69
N PRO A 928 -26.24 -17.94 22.29
CA PRO A 928 -24.95 -18.05 21.58
C PRO A 928 -24.29 -19.44 21.65
N LEU A 929 -23.54 -19.80 20.60
CA LEU A 929 -22.62 -20.95 20.53
C LEU A 929 -21.16 -20.51 20.73
N ALA A 930 -20.38 -21.37 21.38
CA ALA A 930 -19.00 -21.15 21.80
C ALA A 930 -18.01 -20.99 20.62
N LYS A 931 -17.06 -20.06 20.75
CA LYS A 931 -15.97 -19.84 19.79
C LYS A 931 -14.64 -20.41 20.30
N VAL A 932 -14.00 -21.21 19.46
CA VAL A 932 -12.63 -21.71 19.60
C VAL A 932 -11.64 -20.58 19.24
N ARG A 933 -10.63 -20.35 20.08
CA ARG A 933 -9.53 -19.40 19.86
C ARG A 933 -8.40 -20.08 19.10
N VAL A 934 -7.97 -19.51 17.97
CA VAL A 934 -6.66 -19.80 17.35
C VAL A 934 -5.66 -18.79 17.92
N LYS A 935 -4.56 -19.28 18.50
CA LYS A 935 -3.47 -18.46 19.03
C LYS A 935 -2.42 -18.24 17.94
N GLU A 936 -2.04 -16.99 17.70
CA GLU A 936 -0.82 -16.65 16.95
C GLU A 936 0.42 -16.90 17.81
N ALA A 937 1.51 -17.32 17.18
CA ALA A 937 2.75 -17.71 17.84
C ALA A 937 3.59 -16.46 18.22
N PRO A 938 4.02 -16.31 19.48
CA PRO A 938 4.86 -15.20 19.91
C PRO A 938 6.29 -15.28 19.33
N LEU A 939 6.96 -14.13 19.26
CA LEU A 939 8.39 -14.00 18.95
C LEU A 939 9.19 -14.94 19.88
N ARG A 940 9.91 -15.91 19.31
CA ARG A 940 10.60 -16.95 20.07
C ARG A 940 11.87 -16.41 20.72
N ALA A 941 12.05 -16.76 21.99
CA ALA A 941 13.33 -16.65 22.67
C ALA A 941 14.39 -17.52 21.97
N ARG A 942 15.66 -17.06 22.00
CA ARG A 942 16.79 -17.79 21.40
C ARG A 942 16.98 -19.14 22.08
N ARG A 943 17.23 -20.19 21.30
CA ARG A 943 17.50 -21.55 21.81
C ARG A 943 18.91 -21.62 22.41
N SER A 944 19.09 -22.38 23.49
CA SER A 944 20.41 -22.58 24.09
C SER A 944 21.33 -23.33 23.12
N LEU A 945 22.63 -23.01 23.15
CA LEU A 945 23.59 -23.62 22.23
C LEU A 945 23.75 -25.13 22.46
N GLY A 946 23.58 -25.62 23.69
CA GLY A 946 23.56 -27.06 23.98
C GLY A 946 22.43 -27.79 23.25
N LEU A 947 21.22 -27.23 23.27
CA LEU A 947 20.06 -27.77 22.53
C LEU A 947 20.29 -27.70 21.02
N ILE A 948 20.83 -26.59 20.50
CA ILE A 948 21.13 -26.47 19.07
C ILE A 948 22.15 -27.53 18.64
N ARG A 949 23.20 -27.77 19.42
CA ARG A 949 24.19 -28.80 19.12
C ARG A 949 23.59 -30.21 19.15
N GLN A 950 22.77 -30.52 20.15
CA GLN A 950 22.04 -31.80 20.22
C GLN A 950 21.16 -31.98 18.99
N ASP A 951 20.33 -30.99 18.65
CA ASP A 951 19.47 -31.02 17.48
C ASP A 951 20.27 -31.18 16.17
N LEU A 952 21.42 -30.51 16.04
CA LEU A 952 22.29 -30.65 14.85
C LEU A 952 22.90 -32.05 14.76
N GLN A 953 23.25 -32.66 15.90
CA GLN A 953 23.74 -34.02 15.96
C GLN A 953 22.64 -35.03 15.62
N GLU A 954 21.43 -34.84 16.14
CA GLU A 954 20.26 -35.63 15.77
C GLU A 954 19.93 -35.48 14.28
N ALA A 955 19.98 -34.25 13.77
CA ALA A 955 19.76 -33.96 12.36
C ALA A 955 20.85 -34.56 11.45
N ALA A 956 22.09 -34.66 11.92
CA ALA A 956 23.16 -35.35 11.18
C ALA A 956 22.90 -36.86 11.01
N LEU A 957 22.05 -37.46 11.85
CA LEU A 957 21.69 -38.88 11.77
C LEU A 957 20.53 -39.15 10.80
N ILE A 958 19.82 -38.11 10.36
CA ILE A 958 18.59 -38.24 9.58
C ILE A 958 18.80 -37.56 8.22
N PRO A 959 18.50 -38.23 7.09
CA PRO A 959 18.54 -37.57 5.79
C PRO A 959 17.49 -36.44 5.74
N HIS A 960 17.94 -35.20 5.53
CA HIS A 960 17.04 -34.05 5.41
C HIS A 960 16.82 -33.66 3.95
N HIS A 961 15.56 -33.42 3.58
CA HIS A 961 15.22 -32.86 2.28
C HIS A 961 15.42 -31.34 2.29
N THR A 962 15.72 -30.74 1.13
CA THR A 962 15.99 -29.30 1.01
C THR A 962 14.80 -28.39 1.35
N SER A 963 13.60 -28.95 1.48
CA SER A 963 12.36 -28.27 1.85
C SER A 963 12.03 -28.38 3.35
N ASP A 964 12.87 -29.04 4.15
CA ASP A 964 12.66 -29.19 5.59
C ASP A 964 12.87 -27.84 6.29
N HIS A 965 11.75 -27.17 6.57
CA HIS A 965 11.75 -25.84 7.20
C HIS A 965 12.29 -25.88 8.64
N ALA A 966 12.04 -26.98 9.37
CA ALA A 966 12.52 -27.12 10.74
C ALA A 966 14.05 -27.25 10.76
N PHE A 967 14.60 -28.05 9.83
CA PHE A 967 16.04 -28.21 9.68
C PHE A 967 16.73 -26.93 9.17
N LYS A 968 16.12 -26.20 8.23
CA LYS A 968 16.63 -24.89 7.80
C LYS A 968 16.66 -23.89 8.95
N GLN A 969 15.58 -23.83 9.73
CA GLN A 969 15.48 -22.96 10.89
C GLN A 969 16.52 -23.31 11.97
N LEU A 970 16.79 -24.60 12.17
CA LEU A 970 17.85 -25.06 13.08
C LEU A 970 19.25 -24.56 12.66
N LEU A 971 19.55 -24.55 11.36
CA LEU A 971 20.82 -24.03 10.85
C LEU A 971 20.92 -22.51 10.95
N ASP A 972 19.80 -21.81 10.74
CA ASP A 972 19.72 -20.36 10.93
C ASP A 972 19.90 -19.99 12.42
N ASP A 973 19.32 -20.77 13.32
CA ASP A 973 19.51 -20.63 14.78
C ASP A 973 20.98 -20.89 15.17
N ALA A 974 21.63 -21.90 14.58
CA ALA A 974 23.03 -22.22 14.82
C ALA A 974 24.01 -21.17 14.26
N ALA A 975 23.67 -20.59 13.11
CA ALA A 975 24.46 -19.56 12.43
C ALA A 975 24.68 -18.30 13.27
N TRP A 976 23.76 -17.99 14.20
CA TRP A 976 23.88 -16.85 15.11
C TRP A 976 25.05 -16.95 16.09
N TYR A 977 25.53 -18.17 16.37
CA TYR A 977 26.59 -18.42 17.36
C TYR A 977 27.99 -18.49 16.75
N LEU A 978 28.11 -18.47 15.42
CA LEU A 978 29.40 -18.46 14.74
C LEU A 978 29.92 -17.01 14.55
N PRO A 979 31.25 -16.81 14.54
CA PRO A 979 31.85 -15.49 14.38
C PRO A 979 31.48 -14.83 13.04
N ASP A 980 31.57 -13.50 12.95
CA ASP A 980 31.13 -12.68 11.81
C ASP A 980 31.78 -13.08 10.46
N ASP A 981 32.94 -13.72 10.50
CA ASP A 981 33.63 -14.26 9.33
C ASP A 981 32.98 -15.55 8.79
N CYS A 982 32.10 -16.18 9.57
CA CYS A 982 31.22 -17.26 9.15
C CYS A 982 29.85 -16.69 8.77
N ASP A 983 29.74 -16.24 7.52
CA ASP A 983 28.62 -15.46 6.95
C ASP A 983 27.29 -16.26 6.81
N LEU A 984 26.90 -17.13 7.74
CA LEU A 984 25.68 -17.95 7.63
C LEU A 984 24.37 -17.18 7.91
N ARG A 985 24.42 -15.89 8.27
CA ARG A 985 23.25 -15.14 8.77
C ARG A 985 22.11 -15.00 7.75
N PRO A 986 20.84 -14.96 8.21
CA PRO A 986 19.66 -14.75 7.37
C PRO A 986 19.74 -13.48 6.50
N ASN A 987 20.50 -12.48 6.94
CA ASN A 987 20.63 -11.18 6.27
C ASN A 987 21.95 -11.03 5.49
N SER A 988 22.66 -12.13 5.21
CA SER A 988 23.88 -12.08 4.41
C SER A 988 23.55 -11.72 2.96
N LEU A 989 24.42 -10.94 2.30
CA LEU A 989 24.27 -10.53 0.89
C LEU A 989 23.94 -11.73 -0.01
N GLY A 990 24.50 -12.89 0.32
CA GLY A 990 24.22 -14.14 -0.35
C GLY A 990 22.85 -14.73 -0.20
N LEU A 991 22.26 -14.61 0.99
CA LEU A 991 20.91 -15.07 1.24
C LEU A 991 19.92 -14.11 0.59
N CYS A 992 20.22 -12.81 0.53
CA CYS A 992 19.49 -11.84 -0.29
C CYS A 992 19.60 -12.16 -1.80
N VAL A 993 20.79 -12.53 -2.30
CA VAL A 993 20.97 -12.99 -3.69
C VAL A 993 20.17 -14.24 -3.98
N ILE A 994 20.20 -15.23 -3.09
CA ILE A 994 19.48 -16.47 -3.30
C ILE A 994 17.97 -16.26 -3.13
N GLN A 995 17.55 -15.38 -2.23
CA GLN A 995 16.17 -14.95 -2.10
C GLN A 995 15.69 -14.26 -3.38
N GLU A 996 16.53 -13.44 -4.02
CA GLU A 996 16.25 -12.88 -5.34
C GLU A 996 16.26 -13.90 -6.47
N ILE A 997 17.18 -14.88 -6.46
CA ILE A 997 17.16 -16.00 -7.42
C ILE A 997 15.92 -16.86 -7.21
N ARG A 998 15.45 -17.05 -5.97
CA ARG A 998 14.26 -17.82 -5.64
C ARG A 998 12.99 -17.05 -5.99
N GLU A 999 12.96 -15.76 -5.74
CA GLU A 999 11.89 -14.85 -6.19
C GLU A 999 11.90 -14.68 -7.72
N GLY A 1000 13.04 -14.89 -8.38
CA GLY A 1000 13.18 -14.96 -9.84
C GLY A 1000 12.76 -16.30 -10.44
N ALA A 1001 13.19 -17.44 -9.89
CA ALA A 1001 12.85 -18.80 -10.35
C ALA A 1001 11.48 -19.31 -9.89
N VAL A 1002 10.80 -18.56 -9.03
CA VAL A 1002 9.35 -18.70 -8.74
C VAL A 1002 8.53 -17.72 -9.60
N ALA A 1003 9.19 -16.77 -10.27
CA ALA A 1003 8.57 -15.82 -11.20
C ALA A 1003 8.66 -16.27 -12.67
N ALA A 1004 9.75 -16.94 -13.06
CA ALA A 1004 9.83 -17.84 -14.22
C ALA A 1004 9.22 -19.21 -13.84
#